data_AF-B9Y351-F1
#
_entry.id   AF-B9Y351-F1
#
_cell.length_a   1.000
_cell.length_b   1.000
_cell.length_c   1.000
_cell.angle_alpha   90.00
_cell.angle_beta   90.00
_cell.angle_gamma   90.00
#
_symmetry.space_group_name_H-M   'P 1'
#
loop_
_entity.id
_entity.type
_entity.pdbx_description
1 polymer ?
#
loop_
_entity_poly.entity_id
_entity_poly.type
_entity_poly.pdbx_seq_one_letter_code
_entity_poly.pdbx_strand_id
1 'polypeptide(L)'
;MESYPQWDTVFVPTLLRCEKTYFWGFLSSPLGRRLGIYSPDPIASWHLDYNRFFADGGHRIMTFCLDFLQSGKLPDRHPQSQPLKPWETRRWRIEIAELAPEQTVPSWLAEKGVPVFAGERWSAECRSPLEFELLSRTEPTLMAEGRPVPCLLKKSGVYTVRLESDQPRELRLTVSNGKHQSEAWVQFIHPWRTIMEEAARQSLSQPQKMGTHCESWYGLFTGAAAILHHLDFDCAAYLEKVRELVSLGFDVEQGCPTVHPGRIQNTACMIGLMADLGAALHSTEPLELGAKLADWLIEHSQREDGAFCNGKGKHYTSVIYIAKSLLELVLEERRQPEASWHARAQRHFEAAKRAIDELALHRDNIETEGQATLEDGMLTCSVAQLTMLAKMLEPEERRPYIEAAECLVRKHRCLERSVVADSRCSGTTLRFWEAQYDVLTMGNMINSPHGWSAWKVYGMMDLYLLSGRREYLIDAMNTLMSCISLLDVENKTLNWAFVPDPHREVMTFVPDPENPGRGKFQARTIAEERVGMISGWYHAPKDTAVFGYLGSWPDVTTDQGGCCDNDVHEIFKCVEEVILTRAYVHEEDGRRDAFHCTVENTAKGLTIRPRETLVDQVHVRLTQPMNVTVEFAGERVNARLQNGWITRTGIRAE
;
A
#
# COMPACT_ATOMS: atom_id res chain seq x y z
N MET A 1 -12.79 7.73 -16.91
CA MET A 1 -13.58 7.22 -15.76
C MET A 1 -14.17 8.42 -15.03
N GLU A 2 -15.29 8.96 -15.52
CA GLU A 2 -15.80 10.29 -15.11
C GLU A 2 -16.96 10.24 -14.13
N SER A 3 -17.80 9.20 -14.16
CA SER A 3 -18.88 9.06 -13.19
C SER A 3 -19.32 7.61 -13.04
N TYR A 4 -19.95 7.32 -11.91
CA TYR A 4 -20.77 6.13 -11.74
C TYR A 4 -22.04 6.23 -12.60
N PRO A 5 -22.55 5.12 -13.19
CA PRO A 5 -21.93 3.80 -13.33
C PRO A 5 -21.04 3.68 -14.58
N GLN A 6 -20.77 4.77 -15.31
CA GLN A 6 -20.10 4.73 -16.62
C GLN A 6 -18.71 4.08 -16.56
N TRP A 7 -17.96 4.31 -15.47
CA TRP A 7 -16.63 3.73 -15.29
C TRP A 7 -16.62 2.19 -15.24
N ASP A 8 -17.75 1.53 -14.96
CA ASP A 8 -17.81 0.08 -14.74
C ASP A 8 -17.35 -0.73 -15.97
N THR A 9 -17.50 -0.12 -17.14
CA THR A 9 -17.15 -0.72 -18.44
C THR A 9 -15.87 -0.17 -19.06
N VAL A 10 -15.27 0.86 -18.45
CA VAL A 10 -14.06 1.50 -18.98
C VAL A 10 -12.84 0.65 -18.62
N PHE A 11 -11.99 0.38 -19.60
CA PHE A 11 -10.75 -0.35 -19.41
C PHE A 11 -9.65 0.57 -18.87
N VAL A 12 -9.06 0.20 -17.75
CA VAL A 12 -7.87 0.83 -17.17
C VAL A 12 -6.62 0.14 -17.70
N PRO A 13 -5.54 0.86 -18.06
CA PRO A 13 -4.25 0.26 -18.37
C PRO A 13 -3.57 -0.33 -17.12
N THR A 14 -4.09 -1.47 -16.66
CA THR A 14 -3.70 -2.14 -15.42
C THR A 14 -2.21 -2.50 -15.40
N LEU A 15 -1.67 -3.02 -16.51
CA LEU A 15 -0.25 -3.32 -16.64
C LEU A 15 0.20 -3.25 -18.09
N LEU A 16 1.30 -2.54 -18.34
CA LEU A 16 2.02 -2.52 -19.61
C LEU A 16 3.49 -2.82 -19.32
N ARG A 17 4.11 -3.68 -20.14
CA ARG A 17 5.48 -4.15 -19.88
C ARG A 17 6.23 -4.37 -21.19
N CYS A 18 7.29 -3.60 -21.37
CA CYS A 18 8.27 -3.88 -22.41
C CYS A 18 9.27 -4.91 -21.90
N GLU A 19 9.54 -5.90 -22.74
CA GLU A 19 10.60 -6.88 -22.55
C GLU A 19 11.63 -6.70 -23.67
N LYS A 20 12.79 -7.35 -23.52
CA LYS A 20 13.91 -7.14 -24.46
C LYS A 20 13.57 -7.55 -25.89
N THR A 21 12.67 -8.53 -26.01
CA THR A 21 12.41 -9.27 -27.24
C THR A 21 10.93 -9.26 -27.65
N TYR A 22 10.05 -8.68 -26.85
CA TYR A 22 8.61 -8.61 -27.10
C TYR A 22 7.96 -7.54 -26.20
N PHE A 23 6.66 -7.31 -26.35
CA PHE A 23 5.88 -6.47 -25.46
C PHE A 23 4.61 -7.19 -25.02
N TRP A 24 4.17 -6.91 -23.81
CA TRP A 24 2.87 -7.38 -23.33
C TRP A 24 2.22 -6.43 -22.33
N GLY A 25 0.92 -6.56 -22.18
CA GLY A 25 0.15 -5.86 -21.17
C GLY A 25 -1.27 -6.39 -21.10
N PHE A 26 -2.05 -5.86 -20.17
CA PHE A 26 -3.49 -6.06 -20.15
C PHE A 26 -4.20 -4.85 -19.55
N LEU A 27 -5.44 -4.66 -20.00
CA LEU A 27 -6.36 -3.68 -19.47
C LEU A 27 -7.48 -4.40 -18.72
N SER A 28 -7.97 -3.83 -17.62
CA SER A 28 -9.11 -4.40 -16.88
C SER A 28 -10.20 -3.35 -16.67
N SER A 29 -11.46 -3.76 -16.71
CA SER A 29 -12.57 -2.93 -16.27
C SER A 29 -13.01 -3.27 -14.84
N PRO A 30 -13.72 -2.38 -14.12
CA PRO A 30 -14.27 -2.68 -12.79
C PRO A 30 -15.24 -3.87 -12.78
N LEU A 31 -15.89 -4.19 -13.90
CA LEU A 31 -16.70 -5.42 -14.06
C LEU A 31 -15.87 -6.70 -14.31
N GLY A 32 -14.53 -6.62 -14.27
CA GLY A 32 -13.64 -7.77 -14.37
C GLY A 32 -13.35 -8.23 -15.80
N ARG A 33 -13.79 -7.49 -16.83
CA ARG A 33 -13.39 -7.78 -18.23
C ARG A 33 -11.90 -7.49 -18.40
N ARG A 34 -11.21 -8.30 -19.21
CA ARG A 34 -9.78 -8.14 -19.47
C ARG A 34 -9.46 -8.14 -20.96
N LEU A 35 -8.68 -7.17 -21.41
CA LEU A 35 -8.11 -7.12 -22.75
C LEU A 35 -6.60 -7.36 -22.66
N GLY A 36 -6.11 -8.44 -23.26
CA GLY A 36 -4.68 -8.69 -23.42
C GLY A 36 -4.12 -7.91 -24.61
N ILE A 37 -2.92 -7.35 -24.44
CA ILE A 37 -2.15 -6.66 -25.49
C ILE A 37 -0.81 -7.37 -25.63
N TYR A 38 -0.45 -7.79 -26.84
CA TYR A 38 0.80 -8.50 -27.11
C TYR A 38 1.44 -8.01 -28.40
N SER A 39 2.76 -7.86 -28.39
CA SER A 39 3.55 -7.73 -29.60
C SER A 39 4.70 -8.74 -29.58
N PRO A 40 4.85 -9.58 -30.62
CA PRO A 40 6.05 -10.42 -30.77
C PRO A 40 7.28 -9.58 -31.14
N ASP A 41 7.09 -8.31 -31.49
CA ASP A 41 8.15 -7.35 -31.80
C ASP A 41 8.38 -6.48 -30.54
N PRO A 42 9.64 -6.19 -30.16
CA PRO A 42 9.91 -5.43 -28.95
C PRO A 42 9.51 -3.95 -29.13
N ILE A 43 8.86 -3.39 -28.11
CA ILE A 43 8.43 -1.98 -28.06
C ILE A 43 9.34 -1.22 -27.09
N ALA A 44 9.82 -0.05 -27.49
CA ALA A 44 10.83 0.69 -26.73
C ALA A 44 10.31 1.25 -25.42
N SER A 45 9.12 1.84 -25.42
CA SER A 45 8.54 2.46 -24.24
C SER A 45 7.00 2.48 -24.33
N TRP A 46 6.37 2.94 -23.27
CA TRP A 46 4.97 3.34 -23.24
C TRP A 46 4.83 4.54 -22.30
N HIS A 47 3.76 5.30 -22.47
CA HIS A 47 3.38 6.34 -21.52
C HIS A 47 1.86 6.42 -21.37
N LEU A 48 1.42 7.06 -20.29
CA LEU A 48 0.03 7.40 -20.07
C LEU A 48 -0.19 8.88 -20.35
N ASP A 49 -1.31 9.17 -21.01
CA ASP A 49 -1.84 10.51 -21.13
C ASP A 49 -2.85 10.75 -20.01
N TYR A 50 -2.60 11.79 -19.23
CA TYR A 50 -3.46 12.20 -18.13
C TYR A 50 -4.30 13.41 -18.55
N ASN A 51 -5.47 13.59 -17.93
CA ASN A 51 -6.22 14.83 -18.12
C ASN A 51 -5.41 16.02 -17.58
N ARG A 52 -5.43 17.17 -18.26
CA ARG A 52 -4.86 18.41 -17.70
C ARG A 52 -5.98 19.25 -17.13
N PHE A 53 -5.90 19.62 -15.86
CA PHE A 53 -6.74 20.66 -15.30
C PHE A 53 -5.94 21.97 -15.26
N PHE A 54 -6.61 23.12 -15.32
CA PHE A 54 -6.00 24.43 -15.60
C PHE A 54 -4.85 24.83 -14.64
N ALA A 55 -4.68 24.14 -13.50
CA ALA A 55 -3.60 24.37 -12.54
C ALA A 55 -2.92 23.09 -12.03
N ASP A 56 -3.34 21.89 -12.45
CA ASP A 56 -2.85 20.60 -11.94
C ASP A 56 -2.71 19.52 -13.04
N GLY A 57 -1.97 18.46 -12.73
CA GLY A 57 -1.75 17.31 -13.61
C GLY A 57 -2.98 16.43 -13.86
N GLY A 58 -4.16 16.76 -13.30
CA GLY A 58 -5.41 16.02 -13.35
C GLY A 58 -5.39 14.66 -12.64
N HIS A 59 -6.56 14.13 -12.29
CA HIS A 59 -6.70 12.88 -11.52
C HIS A 59 -7.16 11.67 -12.37
N ARG A 60 -7.06 11.73 -13.70
CA ARG A 60 -7.61 10.71 -14.61
C ARG A 60 -6.61 10.31 -15.69
N ILE A 61 -6.56 9.01 -15.99
CA ILE A 61 -5.90 8.46 -17.18
C ILE A 61 -6.88 8.54 -18.35
N MET A 62 -6.44 9.16 -19.45
CA MET A 62 -7.22 9.31 -20.69
C MET A 62 -6.96 8.16 -21.67
N THR A 63 -5.68 7.85 -21.90
CA THR A 63 -5.26 6.76 -22.78
C THR A 63 -3.87 6.29 -22.41
N PHE A 64 -3.46 5.15 -22.93
CA PHE A 64 -2.06 4.74 -22.98
C PHE A 64 -1.55 4.86 -24.42
N CYS A 65 -0.24 5.05 -24.54
CA CYS A 65 0.48 5.19 -25.79
C CYS A 65 1.62 4.16 -25.83
N LEU A 66 1.82 3.52 -26.98
CA LEU A 66 2.96 2.62 -27.22
C LEU A 66 4.01 3.36 -28.05
N ASP A 67 5.19 3.53 -27.46
CA ASP A 67 6.29 4.24 -28.09
C ASP A 67 7.20 3.23 -28.78
N PHE A 68 6.97 3.01 -30.07
CA PHE A 68 7.75 2.04 -30.86
C PHE A 68 9.24 2.36 -30.90
N LEU A 69 9.58 3.66 -30.87
CA LEU A 69 10.93 4.18 -30.77
C LEU A 69 10.94 5.21 -29.65
N GLN A 70 11.95 5.15 -28.78
CA GLN A 70 12.16 6.09 -27.68
C GLN A 70 13.65 6.39 -27.54
N SER A 71 13.99 7.68 -27.55
CA SER A 71 15.34 8.15 -27.24
C SER A 71 15.52 8.40 -25.73
N GLY A 72 16.77 8.43 -25.29
CA GLY A 72 17.12 8.75 -23.90
C GLY A 72 17.21 7.52 -23.01
N LYS A 73 17.12 7.75 -21.69
CA LYS A 73 17.23 6.70 -20.67
C LYS A 73 16.01 5.76 -20.76
N LEU A 74 16.28 4.46 -20.85
CA LEU A 74 15.30 3.38 -20.77
C LEU A 74 15.82 2.30 -19.81
N PRO A 75 14.95 1.54 -19.12
CA PRO A 75 15.36 0.43 -18.28
C PRO A 75 16.12 -0.64 -19.09
N ASP A 76 17.06 -1.35 -18.46
CA ASP A 76 17.94 -2.33 -19.14
C ASP A 76 17.18 -3.38 -19.96
N ARG A 77 16.02 -3.82 -19.43
CA ARG A 77 15.18 -4.83 -20.08
C ARG A 77 14.52 -4.32 -21.37
N HIS A 78 14.45 -3.02 -21.59
CA HIS A 78 13.84 -2.45 -22.79
C HIS A 78 14.77 -2.58 -24.01
N PRO A 79 14.22 -2.69 -25.23
CA PRO A 79 15.03 -2.56 -26.43
C PRO A 79 15.51 -1.11 -26.55
N GLN A 80 16.82 -0.92 -26.75
CA GLN A 80 17.37 0.41 -27.00
C GLN A 80 17.05 0.80 -28.44
N SER A 81 16.43 1.98 -28.63
CA SER A 81 16.01 2.41 -29.95
C SER A 81 17.20 2.94 -30.76
N GLN A 82 17.43 2.36 -31.93
CA GLN A 82 18.33 2.96 -32.92
C GLN A 82 17.52 3.86 -33.87
N PRO A 83 18.06 5.01 -34.31
CA PRO A 83 17.44 5.82 -35.35
C PRO A 83 17.13 4.99 -36.59
N LEU A 84 16.10 5.40 -37.33
CA LEU A 84 15.81 4.83 -38.65
C LEU A 84 16.83 5.34 -39.66
N LYS A 85 17.46 4.42 -40.40
CA LYS A 85 18.31 4.78 -41.53
C LYS A 85 17.44 5.31 -42.68
N PRO A 86 17.99 6.13 -43.60
CA PRO A 86 17.28 6.53 -44.80
C PRO A 86 16.69 5.31 -45.53
N TRP A 87 15.40 5.37 -45.83
CA TRP A 87 14.63 4.31 -46.52
C TRP A 87 14.46 2.99 -45.73
N GLU A 88 14.83 2.95 -44.45
CA GLU A 88 14.57 1.80 -43.59
C GLU A 88 13.07 1.66 -43.31
N THR A 89 12.55 0.44 -43.39
CA THR A 89 11.19 0.10 -42.95
C THR A 89 11.27 -0.84 -41.75
N ARG A 90 10.69 -0.45 -40.61
CA ARG A 90 10.45 -1.32 -39.46
C ARG A 90 8.95 -1.60 -39.33
N ARG A 91 8.61 -2.79 -38.82
CA ARG A 91 7.23 -3.22 -38.64
C ARG A 91 7.06 -3.77 -37.24
N TRP A 92 5.99 -3.35 -36.57
CA TRP A 92 5.54 -3.89 -35.29
C TRP A 92 4.15 -4.49 -35.49
N ARG A 93 3.92 -5.66 -34.92
CA ARG A 93 2.62 -6.35 -34.94
C ARG A 93 2.01 -6.26 -33.55
N ILE A 94 0.76 -5.83 -33.46
CA ILE A 94 0.06 -5.73 -32.17
C ILE A 94 -1.18 -6.62 -32.26
N GLU A 95 -1.32 -7.49 -31.27
CA GLU A 95 -2.52 -8.25 -31.01
C GLU A 95 -3.23 -7.64 -29.81
N ILE A 96 -4.55 -7.42 -29.95
CA ILE A 96 -5.45 -7.05 -28.86
C ILE A 96 -6.56 -8.09 -28.85
N ALA A 97 -6.75 -8.75 -27.72
CA ALA A 97 -7.74 -9.81 -27.58
C ALA A 97 -8.43 -9.74 -26.21
N GLU A 98 -9.74 -9.96 -26.18
CA GLU A 98 -10.45 -10.16 -24.92
C GLU A 98 -10.13 -11.54 -24.37
N LEU A 99 -9.73 -11.59 -23.10
CA LEU A 99 -9.39 -12.82 -22.41
C LEU A 99 -10.68 -13.48 -21.90
N ALA A 100 -10.77 -14.80 -22.06
CA ALA A 100 -11.86 -15.56 -21.45
C ALA A 100 -11.77 -15.45 -19.91
N PRO A 101 -12.92 -15.46 -19.19
CA PRO A 101 -12.93 -15.30 -17.73
C PRO A 101 -11.99 -16.26 -16.97
N GLU A 102 -11.86 -17.49 -17.45
CA GLU A 102 -11.02 -18.54 -16.90
C GLU A 102 -9.54 -18.48 -17.34
N GLN A 103 -9.24 -17.72 -18.41
CA GLN A 103 -7.88 -17.62 -18.95
C GLN A 103 -7.06 -16.61 -18.15
N THR A 104 -5.95 -17.07 -17.56
CA THR A 104 -5.03 -16.19 -16.85
C THR A 104 -4.10 -15.47 -17.83
N VAL A 105 -3.66 -14.27 -17.47
CA VAL A 105 -2.68 -13.53 -18.28
C VAL A 105 -1.38 -14.35 -18.46
N PRO A 106 -0.80 -15.01 -17.43
CA PRO A 106 0.36 -15.87 -17.63
C PRO A 106 0.13 -17.01 -18.61
N SER A 107 -1.03 -17.70 -18.55
CA SER A 107 -1.33 -18.79 -19.48
C SER A 107 -1.51 -18.29 -20.92
N TRP A 108 -2.19 -17.16 -21.10
CA TRP A 108 -2.35 -16.51 -22.41
C TRP A 108 -1.00 -16.10 -23.02
N LEU A 109 -0.09 -15.54 -22.23
CA LEU A 109 1.27 -15.21 -22.68
C LEU A 109 2.06 -16.46 -23.05
N ALA A 110 1.99 -17.52 -22.25
CA ALA A 110 2.65 -18.79 -22.57
C ALA A 110 2.17 -19.38 -23.91
N GLU A 111 0.91 -19.18 -24.29
CA GLU A 111 0.37 -19.57 -25.60
C GLU A 111 1.03 -18.81 -26.77
N LYS A 112 1.53 -17.59 -26.53
CA LYS A 112 2.32 -16.80 -27.49
C LYS A 112 3.76 -17.29 -27.65
N GLY A 113 4.18 -18.25 -26.82
CA GLY A 113 5.50 -18.87 -26.89
C GLY A 113 6.62 -18.07 -26.20
N VAL A 114 6.26 -17.11 -25.34
CA VAL A 114 7.22 -16.42 -24.47
C VAL A 114 7.42 -17.20 -23.17
N PRO A 115 8.61 -17.17 -22.55
CA PRO A 115 8.80 -17.72 -21.21
C PRO A 115 8.15 -16.79 -20.18
N VAL A 116 7.33 -17.32 -19.28
CA VAL A 116 6.54 -16.50 -18.33
C VAL A 116 6.82 -16.91 -16.90
N PHE A 117 7.12 -15.92 -16.07
CA PHE A 117 7.12 -16.06 -14.62
C PHE A 117 5.67 -16.14 -14.12
N ALA A 118 5.29 -17.27 -13.53
CA ALA A 118 3.95 -17.53 -13.02
C ALA A 118 4.04 -17.92 -11.55
N GLY A 119 3.67 -16.99 -10.67
CA GLY A 119 3.75 -17.19 -9.23
C GLY A 119 2.74 -16.33 -8.51
N GLU A 120 2.40 -16.74 -7.29
CA GLU A 120 1.55 -15.96 -6.40
C GLU A 120 2.37 -15.02 -5.51
N ARG A 121 3.70 -15.17 -5.45
CA ARG A 121 4.58 -14.40 -4.56
C ARG A 121 5.88 -14.05 -5.26
N TRP A 122 6.40 -12.88 -4.94
CA TRP A 122 7.71 -12.39 -5.39
C TRP A 122 8.61 -11.96 -4.23
N SER A 123 8.09 -12.07 -3.01
CA SER A 123 8.78 -11.68 -1.79
C SER A 123 8.72 -12.81 -0.77
N ALA A 124 9.77 -12.95 0.03
CA ALA A 124 9.83 -13.89 1.14
C ALA A 124 10.65 -13.33 2.30
N GLU A 125 10.45 -13.85 3.50
CA GLU A 125 11.37 -13.62 4.61
C GLU A 125 12.66 -14.44 4.41
N CYS A 126 13.78 -13.99 4.96
CA CYS A 126 15.02 -14.76 4.91
C CYS A 126 14.85 -16.16 5.52
N ARG A 127 15.46 -17.17 4.91
CA ARG A 127 15.31 -18.60 5.25
C ARG A 127 13.88 -19.13 5.08
N SER A 128 13.03 -18.44 4.32
CA SER A 128 11.81 -19.00 3.74
C SER A 128 12.08 -19.30 2.27
N PRO A 129 11.60 -20.44 1.75
CA PRO A 129 11.63 -20.67 0.33
C PRO A 129 10.66 -19.74 -0.40
N LEU A 130 11.11 -19.18 -1.51
CA LEU A 130 10.28 -18.54 -2.52
C LEU A 130 10.12 -19.49 -3.70
N GLU A 131 8.90 -19.91 -3.96
CA GLU A 131 8.56 -20.85 -5.03
C GLU A 131 7.62 -20.24 -6.04
N PHE A 132 7.91 -20.47 -7.32
CA PHE A 132 7.06 -20.07 -8.44
C PHE A 132 7.26 -21.02 -9.63
N GLU A 133 6.35 -20.94 -10.59
CA GLU A 133 6.42 -21.67 -11.85
C GLU A 133 6.99 -20.79 -12.97
N LEU A 134 7.66 -21.44 -13.92
CA LEU A 134 8.03 -20.88 -15.22
C LEU A 134 7.27 -21.63 -16.29
N LEU A 135 6.47 -20.90 -17.06
CA LEU A 135 5.75 -21.45 -18.21
C LEU A 135 6.60 -21.23 -19.46
N SER A 136 7.06 -22.30 -20.10
CA SER A 136 7.85 -22.21 -21.34
C SER A 136 7.73 -23.50 -22.14
N ARG A 137 7.39 -23.40 -23.44
CA ARG A 137 7.26 -24.58 -24.33
C ARG A 137 8.58 -25.30 -24.59
N THR A 138 9.69 -24.57 -24.53
CA THR A 138 11.05 -25.10 -24.64
C THR A 138 11.76 -24.94 -23.31
N GLU A 139 12.79 -25.74 -23.09
CA GLU A 139 13.58 -25.68 -21.86
C GLU A 139 14.14 -24.27 -21.61
N PRO A 140 13.74 -23.61 -20.51
CA PRO A 140 14.16 -22.26 -20.23
C PRO A 140 15.54 -22.25 -19.58
N THR A 141 16.32 -21.21 -19.88
CA THR A 141 17.53 -20.85 -19.13
C THR A 141 17.17 -19.70 -18.20
N LEU A 142 17.20 -19.94 -16.89
CA LEU A 142 17.00 -18.91 -15.86
C LEU A 142 18.33 -18.46 -15.28
N MET A 143 18.51 -17.15 -15.18
CA MET A 143 19.67 -16.51 -14.56
C MET A 143 19.22 -15.60 -13.41
N ALA A 144 19.89 -15.65 -12.26
CA ALA A 144 19.79 -14.67 -11.19
C ALA A 144 21.11 -13.90 -11.13
N GLU A 145 21.09 -12.59 -11.39
CA GLU A 145 22.30 -11.75 -11.44
C GLU A 145 23.45 -12.35 -12.29
N GLY A 146 23.09 -12.95 -13.42
CA GLY A 146 24.08 -13.59 -14.32
C GLY A 146 24.59 -14.96 -13.87
N ARG A 147 24.02 -15.55 -12.81
CA ARG A 147 24.29 -16.94 -12.39
C ARG A 147 23.13 -17.87 -12.74
N PRO A 148 23.38 -19.07 -13.29
CA PRO A 148 22.31 -20.02 -13.60
C PRO A 148 21.53 -20.44 -12.36
N VAL A 149 20.20 -20.53 -12.49
CA VAL A 149 19.29 -21.06 -11.46
C VAL A 149 18.63 -22.34 -12.00
N PRO A 150 18.65 -23.46 -11.26
CA PRO A 150 18.00 -24.69 -11.69
C PRO A 150 16.49 -24.52 -11.89
N CYS A 151 15.98 -25.03 -13.01
CA CYS A 151 14.57 -25.11 -13.33
C CYS A 151 14.16 -26.59 -13.38
N LEU A 152 13.25 -27.02 -12.51
CA LEU A 152 12.84 -28.43 -12.44
C LEU A 152 11.59 -28.64 -13.28
N LEU A 153 11.65 -29.50 -14.29
CA LEU A 153 10.49 -29.85 -15.10
C LEU A 153 9.44 -30.56 -14.25
N LYS A 154 8.27 -29.94 -14.07
CA LYS A 154 7.13 -30.51 -13.34
C LYS A 154 6.21 -31.29 -14.28
N LYS A 155 5.94 -30.70 -15.45
CA LYS A 155 5.21 -31.31 -16.58
C LYS A 155 5.57 -30.57 -17.85
N SER A 156 5.22 -31.11 -19.01
CA SER A 156 5.47 -30.46 -20.30
C SER A 156 5.03 -28.99 -20.27
N GLY A 157 5.97 -28.08 -20.55
CA GLY A 157 5.72 -26.65 -20.58
C GLY A 157 5.77 -25.92 -19.24
N VAL A 158 5.95 -26.62 -18.11
CA VAL A 158 5.90 -26.04 -16.76
C VAL A 158 7.08 -26.50 -15.94
N TYR A 159 7.86 -25.52 -15.48
CA TYR A 159 9.04 -25.71 -14.64
C TYR A 159 8.81 -25.08 -13.28
N THR A 160 9.34 -25.66 -12.22
CA THR A 160 9.33 -25.09 -10.87
C THR A 160 10.70 -24.52 -10.54
N VAL A 161 10.69 -23.35 -9.90
CA VAL A 161 11.87 -22.68 -9.38
C VAL A 161 11.68 -22.49 -7.89
N ARG A 162 12.74 -22.78 -7.13
CA ARG A 162 12.80 -22.54 -5.69
C ARG A 162 14.05 -21.72 -5.39
N LEU A 163 13.85 -20.56 -4.79
CA LEU A 163 14.90 -19.66 -4.32
C LEU A 163 14.86 -19.58 -2.80
N GLU A 164 16.01 -19.36 -2.19
CA GLU A 164 16.14 -19.11 -0.75
C GLU A 164 17.34 -18.19 -0.53
N SER A 165 17.26 -17.35 0.51
CA SER A 165 18.39 -16.53 0.93
C SER A 165 18.47 -16.44 2.45
N ASP A 166 19.69 -16.53 2.97
CA ASP A 166 19.99 -16.32 4.39
C ASP A 166 20.06 -14.84 4.75
N GLN A 167 20.20 -13.96 3.76
CA GLN A 167 20.39 -12.52 3.95
C GLN A 167 19.34 -11.74 3.17
N PRO A 168 18.91 -10.57 3.68
CA PRO A 168 18.02 -9.68 2.96
C PRO A 168 18.65 -9.24 1.65
N ARG A 169 17.89 -9.28 0.56
CA ARG A 169 18.35 -8.84 -0.76
C ARG A 169 17.21 -8.77 -1.77
N GLU A 170 17.36 -7.87 -2.73
CA GLU A 170 16.58 -7.82 -3.96
C GLU A 170 17.39 -8.50 -5.09
N LEU A 171 16.72 -9.25 -5.97
CA LEU A 171 17.33 -10.09 -7.01
C LEU A 171 16.63 -9.90 -8.35
N ARG A 172 17.41 -9.57 -9.37
CA ARG A 172 16.95 -9.55 -10.77
C ARG A 172 17.11 -10.92 -11.40
N LEU A 173 16.00 -11.44 -11.92
CA LEU A 173 15.91 -12.70 -12.64
C LEU A 173 15.70 -12.45 -14.14
N THR A 174 16.33 -13.26 -14.98
CA THR A 174 16.12 -13.23 -16.43
C THR A 174 15.94 -14.64 -16.95
N VAL A 175 14.83 -14.89 -17.62
CA VAL A 175 14.55 -16.17 -18.25
C VAL A 175 14.60 -16.02 -19.78
N SER A 176 15.24 -16.97 -20.46
CA SER A 176 15.26 -17.05 -21.92
C SER A 176 14.87 -18.44 -22.38
N ASN A 177 14.14 -18.53 -23.48
CA ASN A 177 13.83 -19.79 -24.15
C ASN A 177 14.55 -19.93 -25.51
N GLY A 178 15.59 -19.11 -25.72
CA GLY A 178 16.36 -19.00 -26.95
C GLY A 178 15.80 -18.00 -27.98
N LYS A 179 14.49 -17.72 -27.92
CA LYS A 179 13.82 -16.76 -28.81
C LYS A 179 13.36 -15.51 -28.08
N HIS A 180 12.73 -15.70 -26.93
CA HIS A 180 12.19 -14.62 -26.11
C HIS A 180 12.86 -14.63 -24.74
N GLN A 181 12.91 -13.43 -24.16
CA GLN A 181 13.49 -13.15 -22.86
C GLN A 181 12.51 -12.32 -22.03
N SER A 182 12.37 -12.69 -20.76
CA SER A 182 11.52 -12.02 -19.79
C SER A 182 12.31 -11.75 -18.51
N GLU A 183 12.00 -10.66 -17.83
CA GLU A 183 12.61 -10.30 -16.53
C GLU A 183 11.65 -10.54 -15.36
N ALA A 184 12.18 -10.76 -14.17
CA ALA A 184 11.44 -10.64 -12.92
C ALA A 184 12.32 -10.05 -11.81
N TRP A 185 11.67 -9.51 -10.77
CA TRP A 185 12.32 -9.11 -9.53
C TRP A 185 11.76 -9.91 -8.37
N VAL A 186 12.64 -10.40 -7.50
CA VAL A 186 12.27 -11.06 -6.24
C VAL A 186 13.02 -10.43 -5.07
N GLN A 187 12.43 -10.45 -3.88
CA GLN A 187 13.08 -9.93 -2.67
C GLN A 187 13.02 -10.89 -1.49
N PHE A 188 14.09 -10.89 -0.70
CA PHE A 188 14.14 -11.45 0.65
C PHE A 188 14.24 -10.30 1.63
N ILE A 189 13.26 -10.16 2.51
CA ILE A 189 13.12 -8.96 3.35
C ILE A 189 13.96 -9.04 4.63
N HIS A 190 14.28 -7.86 5.17
CA HIS A 190 14.80 -7.73 6.54
C HIS A 190 13.74 -8.19 7.57
N PRO A 191 14.14 -8.52 8.80
CA PRO A 191 13.20 -8.71 9.90
C PRO A 191 12.27 -7.49 10.06
N TRP A 192 11.02 -7.71 10.41
CA TRP A 192 10.01 -6.66 10.59
C TRP A 192 10.41 -5.68 11.69
N ARG A 193 11.03 -6.14 12.79
CA ARG A 193 11.60 -5.25 13.80
C ARG A 193 12.58 -4.26 13.19
N THR A 194 13.53 -4.75 12.38
CA THR A 194 14.58 -3.93 11.78
C THR A 194 13.99 -2.91 10.81
N ILE A 195 13.00 -3.31 10.03
CA ILE A 195 12.24 -2.41 9.13
C ILE A 195 11.57 -1.29 9.94
N MET A 196 10.87 -1.63 11.02
CA MET A 196 10.15 -0.66 11.84
C MET A 196 11.09 0.29 12.63
N GLU A 197 12.19 -0.22 13.16
CA GLU A 197 13.22 0.60 13.81
C GLU A 197 13.82 1.61 12.83
N GLU A 198 14.18 1.17 11.63
CA GLU A 198 14.73 2.09 10.63
C GLU A 198 13.67 3.08 10.15
N ALA A 199 12.42 2.66 9.92
CA ALA A 199 11.33 3.57 9.60
C ALA A 199 11.12 4.66 10.67
N ALA A 200 11.21 4.30 11.96
CA ALA A 200 11.12 5.25 13.06
C ALA A 200 12.30 6.24 13.11
N ARG A 201 13.51 5.82 12.70
CA ARG A 201 14.65 6.75 12.52
C ARG A 201 14.43 7.66 11.31
N GLN A 202 13.85 7.13 10.23
CA GLN A 202 13.54 7.91 9.02
C GLN A 202 12.55 9.03 9.31
N SER A 203 11.51 8.80 10.14
CA SER A 203 10.52 9.85 10.50
C SER A 203 11.12 11.05 11.24
N LEU A 204 12.28 10.87 11.87
CA LEU A 204 13.06 11.93 12.52
C LEU A 204 14.05 12.59 11.56
N SER A 205 14.68 11.82 10.66
CA SER A 205 15.63 12.34 9.67
C SER A 205 14.95 13.09 8.51
N GLN A 206 13.70 12.72 8.21
CA GLN A 206 12.79 13.33 7.26
C GLN A 206 11.67 13.97 8.09
N PRO A 207 11.93 15.12 8.75
CA PRO A 207 11.10 15.59 9.85
C PRO A 207 9.65 15.84 9.43
N GLN A 208 8.76 15.44 10.34
CA GLN A 208 7.34 15.75 10.26
C GLN A 208 7.14 17.26 10.40
N LYS A 209 6.09 17.78 9.75
CA LYS A 209 5.77 19.21 9.74
C LYS A 209 4.26 19.41 9.81
N MET A 210 3.83 20.38 10.61
CA MET A 210 2.42 20.75 10.64
C MET A 210 2.11 21.54 9.38
N GLY A 211 1.04 21.17 8.70
CA GLY A 211 0.63 21.87 7.51
C GLY A 211 -0.84 21.64 7.19
N THR A 212 -1.26 22.24 6.08
CA THR A 212 -2.64 22.11 5.58
C THR A 212 -3.06 20.69 5.23
N HIS A 213 -2.13 19.72 5.16
CA HIS A 213 -2.31 18.34 4.72
C HIS A 213 -1.72 17.36 5.75
N CYS A 214 -2.48 16.34 6.16
CA CYS A 214 -2.06 15.37 7.16
C CYS A 214 -0.90 14.48 6.72
N GLU A 215 -0.79 14.29 5.42
CA GLU A 215 0.29 13.62 4.70
C GLU A 215 1.67 14.15 5.11
N SER A 216 1.77 15.40 5.57
CA SER A 216 3.01 16.01 6.05
C SER A 216 3.55 15.45 7.38
N TRP A 217 2.74 14.69 8.14
CA TRP A 217 3.10 14.23 9.49
C TRP A 217 2.77 12.76 9.79
N TYR A 218 2.55 11.91 8.78
CA TYR A 218 2.25 10.48 8.98
C TYR A 218 3.37 9.70 9.69
N GLY A 219 4.62 10.16 9.66
CA GLY A 219 5.71 9.57 10.43
C GLY A 219 5.50 9.65 11.94
N LEU A 220 4.54 10.46 12.41
CA LEU A 220 4.12 10.42 13.81
C LEU A 220 3.52 9.05 14.19
N PHE A 221 2.73 8.42 13.31
CA PHE A 221 2.20 7.08 13.54
C PHE A 221 3.32 6.03 13.69
N THR A 222 4.35 6.12 12.85
CA THR A 222 5.52 5.23 12.93
C THR A 222 6.25 5.36 14.27
N GLY A 223 6.41 6.59 14.77
CA GLY A 223 7.03 6.82 16.07
C GLY A 223 6.18 6.33 17.25
N ALA A 224 4.85 6.50 17.20
CA ALA A 224 3.94 5.95 18.21
C ALA A 224 4.04 4.41 18.28
N ALA A 225 4.02 3.74 17.12
CA ALA A 225 4.23 2.29 17.03
C ALA A 225 5.60 1.84 17.60
N ALA A 226 6.65 2.63 17.35
CA ALA A 226 7.98 2.35 17.89
C ALA A 226 8.02 2.43 19.43
N ILE A 227 7.33 3.40 20.04
CA ILE A 227 7.18 3.47 21.50
C ILE A 227 6.41 2.27 22.02
N LEU A 228 5.24 1.97 21.43
CA LEU A 228 4.35 0.89 21.84
C LEU A 228 5.08 -0.46 21.93
N HIS A 229 6.01 -0.72 21.01
CA HIS A 229 6.74 -1.98 20.93
C HIS A 229 8.19 -1.91 21.43
N HIS A 230 8.58 -0.83 22.10
CA HIS A 230 9.92 -0.62 22.65
C HIS A 230 11.02 -0.83 21.59
N LEU A 231 10.83 -0.25 20.41
CA LEU A 231 11.79 -0.28 19.31
C LEU A 231 12.91 0.74 19.54
N ASP A 232 14.09 0.47 18.98
CA ASP A 232 15.26 1.34 19.12
C ASP A 232 15.17 2.58 18.21
N PHE A 233 14.86 3.74 18.81
CA PHE A 233 14.88 5.05 18.16
C PHE A 233 14.93 6.20 19.19
N ASP A 234 15.10 7.45 18.74
CA ASP A 234 15.11 8.62 19.63
C ASP A 234 13.68 9.05 20.02
N CYS A 235 13.16 8.40 21.06
CA CYS A 235 11.84 8.69 21.63
C CYS A 235 11.72 10.13 22.16
N ALA A 236 12.80 10.72 22.68
CA ALA A 236 12.75 12.07 23.24
C ALA A 236 12.56 13.12 22.14
N ALA A 237 13.33 13.02 21.05
CA ALA A 237 13.19 13.88 19.88
C ALA A 237 11.80 13.73 19.23
N TYR A 238 11.29 12.51 19.16
CA TYR A 238 9.94 12.23 18.67
C TYR A 238 8.87 12.94 19.51
N LEU A 239 8.90 12.80 20.84
CA LEU A 239 7.90 13.44 21.72
C LEU A 239 8.00 14.96 21.71
N GLU A 240 9.20 15.54 21.52
CA GLU A 240 9.33 16.98 21.28
C GLU A 240 8.60 17.38 20.00
N LYS A 241 8.80 16.65 18.90
CA LYS A 241 8.16 16.93 17.62
C LYS A 241 6.63 16.79 17.71
N VAL A 242 6.10 15.77 18.41
CA VAL A 242 4.66 15.62 18.64
C VAL A 242 4.09 16.86 19.33
N ARG A 243 4.71 17.32 20.43
CA ARG A 243 4.26 18.50 21.18
C ARG A 243 4.27 19.75 20.31
N GLU A 244 5.34 19.96 19.55
CA GLU A 244 5.44 21.07 18.59
C GLU A 244 4.26 21.03 17.62
N LEU A 245 4.09 19.95 16.87
CA LEU A 245 3.12 19.90 15.77
C LEU A 245 1.67 19.97 16.24
N VAL A 246 1.32 19.26 17.33
CA VAL A 246 -0.05 19.28 17.88
C VAL A 246 -0.44 20.70 18.28
N SER A 247 0.45 21.43 18.96
CA SER A 247 0.17 22.80 19.40
C SER A 247 0.05 23.82 18.26
N LEU A 248 0.66 23.54 17.11
CA LEU A 248 0.54 24.39 15.92
C LEU A 248 -0.79 24.18 15.18
N GLY A 249 -1.25 22.94 15.07
CA GLY A 249 -2.40 22.58 14.25
C GLY A 249 -3.74 22.56 14.98
N PHE A 250 -3.72 22.53 16.32
CA PHE A 250 -4.91 22.28 17.13
C PHE A 250 -4.88 23.10 18.43
N ASP A 251 -6.05 23.65 18.80
CA ASP A 251 -6.28 24.17 20.14
C ASP A 251 -6.52 22.98 21.07
N VAL A 252 -5.54 22.66 21.92
CA VAL A 252 -5.58 21.49 22.81
C VAL A 252 -6.61 21.66 23.93
N GLU A 253 -6.87 22.89 24.36
CA GLU A 253 -7.83 23.17 25.43
C GLU A 253 -9.26 23.00 24.91
N GLN A 254 -9.58 23.64 23.79
CA GLN A 254 -10.90 23.56 23.15
C GLN A 254 -11.12 22.23 22.42
N GLY A 255 -10.05 21.59 21.94
CA GLY A 255 -10.11 20.37 21.15
C GLY A 255 -10.66 20.59 19.74
N CYS A 256 -10.15 21.61 19.05
CA CYS A 256 -10.57 21.95 17.68
C CYS A 256 -9.35 22.26 16.79
N PRO A 257 -9.46 22.04 15.47
CA PRO A 257 -8.39 22.38 14.52
C PRO A 257 -8.24 23.89 14.35
N THR A 258 -6.99 24.37 14.30
CA THR A 258 -6.64 25.77 14.02
C THR A 258 -6.13 25.95 12.60
N VAL A 259 -5.44 24.96 12.04
CA VAL A 259 -4.90 25.01 10.68
C VAL A 259 -5.83 24.28 9.72
N HIS A 260 -6.39 25.04 8.78
CA HIS A 260 -7.28 24.55 7.72
C HIS A 260 -8.41 23.63 8.24
N PRO A 261 -9.27 24.13 9.16
CA PRO A 261 -10.30 23.32 9.84
C PRO A 261 -11.31 22.66 8.89
N GLY A 262 -11.48 23.21 7.68
CA GLY A 262 -12.35 22.63 6.65
C GLY A 262 -11.80 21.36 5.98
N ARG A 263 -10.52 21.01 6.16
CA ARG A 263 -9.94 19.75 5.67
C ARG A 263 -10.01 18.69 6.75
N ILE A 264 -11.16 18.02 6.82
CA ILE A 264 -11.52 17.14 7.91
C ILE A 264 -10.63 15.89 8.04
N GLN A 265 -9.90 15.52 6.99
CA GLN A 265 -8.91 14.43 7.06
C GLN A 265 -7.80 14.75 8.07
N ASN A 266 -7.43 16.03 8.23
CA ASN A 266 -6.44 16.44 9.23
C ASN A 266 -6.91 16.11 10.65
N THR A 267 -8.15 16.48 10.97
CA THR A 267 -8.76 16.20 12.26
C THR A 267 -8.93 14.69 12.47
N ALA A 268 -9.42 13.97 11.45
CA ALA A 268 -9.59 12.51 11.52
C ALA A 268 -8.26 11.78 11.77
N CYS A 269 -7.21 12.07 10.99
CA CYS A 269 -5.89 11.48 11.22
C CYS A 269 -5.34 11.85 12.61
N MET A 270 -5.57 13.07 13.11
CA MET A 270 -5.12 13.46 14.44
C MET A 270 -5.86 12.67 15.54
N ILE A 271 -7.15 12.39 15.36
CA ILE A 271 -7.92 11.51 16.25
C ILE A 271 -7.27 10.11 16.30
N GLY A 272 -6.95 9.52 15.15
CA GLY A 272 -6.27 8.22 15.09
C GLY A 272 -4.89 8.26 15.77
N LEU A 273 -4.10 9.31 15.53
CA LEU A 273 -2.78 9.47 16.17
C LEU A 273 -2.89 9.61 17.69
N MET A 274 -3.92 10.32 18.19
CA MET A 274 -4.17 10.44 19.62
C MET A 274 -4.52 9.09 20.27
N ALA A 275 -5.25 8.22 19.56
CA ALA A 275 -5.51 6.85 19.99
C ALA A 275 -4.20 6.06 20.13
N ASP A 276 -3.35 6.10 19.09
CA ASP A 276 -2.07 5.39 19.08
C ASP A 276 -1.11 5.91 20.15
N LEU A 277 -1.04 7.23 20.36
CA LEU A 277 -0.25 7.84 21.43
C LEU A 277 -0.78 7.51 22.82
N GLY A 278 -2.09 7.46 23.00
CA GLY A 278 -2.70 7.05 24.27
C GLY A 278 -2.32 5.62 24.65
N ALA A 279 -2.37 4.71 23.67
CA ALA A 279 -1.93 3.33 23.83
C ALA A 279 -0.42 3.24 24.11
N ALA A 280 0.41 3.90 23.29
CA ALA A 280 1.87 3.83 23.38
C ALA A 280 2.44 4.45 24.66
N LEU A 281 1.83 5.53 25.17
CA LEU A 281 2.27 6.23 26.38
C LEU A 281 1.57 5.75 27.64
N HIS A 282 0.60 4.85 27.52
CA HIS A 282 -0.29 4.44 28.61
C HIS A 282 -0.89 5.65 29.36
N SER A 283 -1.35 6.65 28.59
CA SER A 283 -1.83 7.94 29.11
C SER A 283 -3.18 8.31 28.54
N THR A 284 -4.05 8.87 29.38
CA THR A 284 -5.36 9.39 28.98
C THR A 284 -5.27 10.81 28.39
N GLU A 285 -4.13 11.50 28.53
CA GLU A 285 -3.97 12.87 28.05
C GLU A 285 -4.13 13.00 26.51
N PRO A 286 -3.47 12.18 25.67
CA PRO A 286 -3.75 12.15 24.23
C PRO A 286 -5.21 11.80 23.93
N LEU A 287 -5.78 10.83 24.65
CA LEU A 287 -7.15 10.38 24.45
C LEU A 287 -8.18 11.48 24.72
N GLU A 288 -7.93 12.36 25.71
CA GLU A 288 -8.82 13.50 25.99
C GLU A 288 -8.86 14.48 24.81
N LEU A 289 -7.71 14.77 24.17
CA LEU A 289 -7.67 15.57 22.96
C LEU A 289 -8.38 14.85 21.80
N GLY A 290 -8.11 13.56 21.61
CA GLY A 290 -8.76 12.73 20.58
C GLY A 290 -10.29 12.74 20.70
N ALA A 291 -10.81 12.57 21.92
CA ALA A 291 -12.25 12.60 22.18
C ALA A 291 -12.88 13.96 21.87
N LYS A 292 -12.25 15.07 22.28
CA LYS A 292 -12.76 16.42 21.95
C LYS A 292 -12.74 16.68 20.45
N LEU A 293 -11.68 16.28 19.75
CA LEU A 293 -11.59 16.41 18.30
C LEU A 293 -12.65 15.57 17.58
N ALA A 294 -12.96 14.38 18.10
CA ALA A 294 -14.04 13.53 17.58
C ALA A 294 -15.41 14.19 17.79
N ASP A 295 -15.72 14.68 18.99
CA ASP A 295 -16.94 15.44 19.26
C ASP A 295 -17.04 16.66 18.32
N TRP A 296 -15.96 17.43 18.13
CA TRP A 296 -15.90 18.58 17.22
C TRP A 296 -16.17 18.18 15.76
N LEU A 297 -15.51 17.12 15.28
CA LEU A 297 -15.65 16.64 13.91
C LEU A 297 -17.08 16.17 13.63
N ILE A 298 -17.69 15.45 14.57
CA ILE A 298 -19.07 14.99 14.47
C ILE A 298 -20.03 16.19 14.41
N GLU A 299 -19.87 17.16 15.31
CA GLU A 299 -20.74 18.34 15.39
C GLU A 299 -20.67 19.21 14.14
N HIS A 300 -19.47 19.43 13.59
CA HIS A 300 -19.26 20.42 12.53
C HIS A 300 -19.24 19.83 11.12
N SER A 301 -19.03 18.52 10.98
CA SER A 301 -18.74 17.90 9.69
C SER A 301 -19.58 16.67 9.36
N GLN A 302 -20.40 16.15 10.29
CA GLN A 302 -21.28 15.01 9.98
C GLN A 302 -22.68 15.47 9.56
N ARG A 303 -23.16 15.02 8.41
CA ARG A 303 -24.52 15.24 7.94
C ARG A 303 -25.52 14.29 8.61
N GLU A 304 -26.82 14.61 8.48
CA GLU A 304 -27.92 13.78 9.03
C GLU A 304 -27.93 12.35 8.48
N ASP A 305 -27.50 12.14 7.24
CA ASP A 305 -27.37 10.80 6.62
C ASP A 305 -26.12 10.03 7.09
N GLY A 306 -25.29 10.63 7.94
CA GLY A 306 -24.08 10.03 8.50
C GLY A 306 -22.79 10.39 7.76
N ALA A 307 -22.86 10.93 6.54
CA ALA A 307 -21.66 11.24 5.76
C ALA A 307 -20.82 12.35 6.41
N PHE A 308 -19.51 12.14 6.50
CA PHE A 308 -18.57 13.18 6.88
C PHE A 308 -18.24 14.06 5.67
N CYS A 309 -18.32 15.38 5.85
CA CYS A 309 -18.19 16.35 4.78
C CYS A 309 -17.17 17.44 5.10
N ASN A 310 -16.39 17.85 4.09
CA ASN A 310 -15.44 18.93 4.24
C ASN A 310 -16.14 20.27 4.51
N GLY A 311 -15.35 21.33 4.75
CA GLY A 311 -15.87 22.69 5.00
C GLY A 311 -16.65 23.31 3.82
N LYS A 312 -16.73 22.64 2.67
CA LYS A 312 -17.55 23.03 1.50
C LYS A 312 -18.79 22.14 1.33
N GLY A 313 -19.07 21.25 2.28
CA GLY A 313 -20.21 20.33 2.25
C GLY A 313 -20.06 19.15 1.27
N LYS A 314 -18.84 18.85 0.83
CA LYS A 314 -18.56 17.70 -0.05
C LYS A 314 -18.33 16.44 0.77
N HIS A 315 -18.78 15.28 0.28
CA HIS A 315 -18.61 13.98 0.93
C HIS A 315 -17.14 13.55 0.93
N TYR A 316 -16.64 13.15 2.10
CA TYR A 316 -15.23 12.80 2.34
C TYR A 316 -15.06 11.54 3.19
N THR A 317 -16.12 10.82 3.56
CA THR A 317 -15.98 9.58 4.37
C THR A 317 -15.04 8.57 3.70
N SER A 318 -15.01 8.51 2.36
CA SER A 318 -14.16 7.62 1.57
C SER A 318 -12.76 8.16 1.26
N VAL A 319 -12.36 9.31 1.81
CA VAL A 319 -11.05 9.93 1.57
C VAL A 319 -10.28 10.00 2.89
N ILE A 320 -9.20 9.21 3.01
CA ILE A 320 -8.41 9.06 4.25
C ILE A 320 -9.30 8.52 5.40
N TYR A 321 -10.12 7.52 5.07
CA TYR A 321 -10.86 6.62 5.96
C TYR A 321 -11.38 7.20 7.30
N ILE A 322 -12.03 8.36 7.27
CA ILE A 322 -12.38 9.16 8.47
C ILE A 322 -13.03 8.35 9.59
N ALA A 323 -13.99 7.47 9.27
CA ALA A 323 -14.66 6.66 10.28
C ALA A 323 -13.75 5.60 10.90
N LYS A 324 -12.73 5.10 10.17
CA LYS A 324 -11.70 4.18 10.71
C LYS A 324 -10.99 4.83 11.89
N SER A 325 -10.56 6.09 11.76
CA SER A 325 -9.87 6.80 12.84
C SER A 325 -10.74 7.03 14.07
N LEU A 326 -12.05 7.25 13.90
CA LEU A 326 -12.97 7.26 15.03
C LEU A 326 -13.10 5.88 15.69
N LEU A 327 -13.17 4.81 14.89
CA LEU A 327 -13.22 3.45 15.42
C LEU A 327 -11.92 3.05 16.14
N GLU A 328 -10.76 3.53 15.69
CA GLU A 328 -9.47 3.39 16.39
C GLU A 328 -9.55 4.04 17.79
N LEU A 329 -10.03 5.28 17.88
CA LEU A 329 -10.28 5.95 19.15
C LEU A 329 -11.25 5.16 20.04
N VAL A 330 -12.36 4.69 19.49
CA VAL A 330 -13.37 3.91 20.23
C VAL A 330 -12.75 2.66 20.89
N LEU A 331 -11.81 1.99 20.23
CA LEU A 331 -11.13 0.83 20.80
C LEU A 331 -10.33 1.19 22.06
N GLU A 332 -9.67 2.36 22.08
CA GLU A 332 -8.93 2.84 23.25
C GLU A 332 -9.84 3.40 24.34
N GLU A 333 -10.90 4.11 23.98
CA GLU A 333 -11.89 4.62 24.94
C GLU A 333 -12.59 3.47 25.68
N ARG A 334 -12.90 2.36 25.00
CA ARG A 334 -13.50 1.17 25.62
C ARG A 334 -12.58 0.46 26.61
N ARG A 335 -11.26 0.69 26.55
CA ARG A 335 -10.29 0.12 27.50
C ARG A 335 -10.21 0.93 28.80
N GLN A 336 -10.70 2.16 28.81
CA GLN A 336 -10.66 3.00 30.00
C GLN A 336 -11.75 2.54 30.99
N PRO A 337 -11.44 2.53 32.30
CA PRO A 337 -12.36 2.00 33.32
C PRO A 337 -13.53 2.94 33.65
N GLU A 338 -13.43 4.24 33.41
CA GLU A 338 -14.43 5.21 33.82
C GLU A 338 -15.66 5.20 32.90
N ALA A 339 -16.86 5.28 33.50
CA ALA A 339 -18.13 5.28 32.77
C ALA A 339 -18.27 6.43 31.75
N SER A 340 -17.58 7.56 31.99
CA SER A 340 -17.52 8.68 31.04
C SER A 340 -16.87 8.30 29.71
N TRP A 341 -15.84 7.45 29.74
CA TRP A 341 -15.18 6.96 28.54
C TRP A 341 -16.06 5.97 27.76
N HIS A 342 -16.77 5.08 28.46
CA HIS A 342 -17.74 4.22 27.80
C HIS A 342 -18.87 5.01 27.12
N ALA A 343 -19.33 6.09 27.74
CA ALA A 343 -20.33 6.99 27.14
C ALA A 343 -19.79 7.73 25.91
N ARG A 344 -18.51 8.17 25.94
CA ARG A 344 -17.83 8.75 24.75
C ARG A 344 -17.69 7.73 23.63
N ALA A 345 -17.15 6.54 23.95
CA ALA A 345 -16.98 5.44 23.01
C ALA A 345 -18.29 5.06 22.32
N GLN A 346 -19.41 5.02 23.04
CA GLN A 346 -20.71 4.73 22.44
C GLN A 346 -21.12 5.80 21.43
N ARG A 347 -21.01 7.09 21.77
CA ARG A 347 -21.35 8.19 20.85
C ARG A 347 -20.48 8.18 19.60
N HIS A 348 -19.15 8.04 19.77
CA HIS A 348 -18.20 8.00 18.66
C HIS A 348 -18.43 6.78 17.77
N PHE A 349 -18.70 5.61 18.36
CA PHE A 349 -19.04 4.39 17.62
C PHE A 349 -20.30 4.56 16.79
N GLU A 350 -21.37 5.11 17.37
CA GLU A 350 -22.63 5.36 16.65
C GLU A 350 -22.43 6.34 15.49
N ALA A 351 -21.63 7.39 15.68
CA ALA A 351 -21.31 8.34 14.61
C ALA A 351 -20.52 7.69 13.48
N ALA A 352 -19.45 6.95 13.80
CA ALA A 352 -18.67 6.21 12.81
C ALA A 352 -19.54 5.18 12.07
N LYS A 353 -20.38 4.44 12.81
CA LYS A 353 -21.29 3.45 12.24
C LYS A 353 -22.25 4.07 11.22
N ARG A 354 -22.87 5.22 11.52
CA ARG A 354 -23.76 5.90 10.55
C ARG A 354 -23.04 6.25 9.24
N ALA A 355 -21.80 6.74 9.34
CA ALA A 355 -21.00 7.05 8.15
C ALA A 355 -20.70 5.79 7.32
N ILE A 356 -20.43 4.66 7.98
CA ILE A 356 -20.13 3.39 7.31
C ILE A 356 -21.39 2.71 6.77
N ASP A 357 -22.55 2.89 7.42
CA ASP A 357 -23.86 2.47 6.91
C ASP A 357 -24.16 3.17 5.56
N GLU A 358 -23.84 4.46 5.46
CA GLU A 358 -23.95 5.24 4.23
C GLU A 358 -22.98 4.72 3.13
N LEU A 359 -21.71 4.43 3.47
CA LEU A 359 -20.78 3.79 2.55
C LEU A 359 -21.28 2.42 2.06
N ALA A 360 -21.84 1.60 2.95
CA ALA A 360 -22.36 0.28 2.59
C ALA A 360 -23.55 0.37 1.62
N LEU A 361 -24.38 1.40 1.79
CA LEU A 361 -25.53 1.69 0.94
C LEU A 361 -25.11 2.18 -0.45
N HIS A 362 -24.17 3.13 -0.52
CA HIS A 362 -23.80 3.81 -1.77
C HIS A 362 -22.64 3.13 -2.52
N ARG A 363 -21.77 2.40 -1.83
CA ARG A 363 -20.60 1.70 -2.40
C ARG A 363 -19.73 2.65 -3.22
N ASP A 364 -19.54 2.39 -4.51
CA ASP A 364 -18.76 3.26 -5.40
C ASP A 364 -19.58 4.43 -5.97
N ASN A 365 -20.89 4.49 -5.72
CA ASN A 365 -21.72 5.63 -6.08
C ASN A 365 -21.58 6.76 -5.04
N ILE A 366 -20.36 7.18 -4.78
CA ILE A 366 -19.97 8.27 -3.86
C ILE A 366 -19.00 9.23 -4.59
N GLU A 367 -19.07 10.53 -4.30
CA GLU A 367 -18.08 11.50 -4.80
C GLU A 367 -16.79 11.39 -3.98
N THR A 368 -15.62 11.66 -4.60
CA THR A 368 -14.35 11.85 -3.89
C THR A 368 -13.80 13.25 -4.09
N GLU A 369 -13.48 13.95 -3.00
CA GLU A 369 -12.91 15.29 -3.05
C GLU A 369 -13.73 16.32 -3.88
N GLY A 370 -15.02 16.06 -4.06
CA GLY A 370 -15.90 16.87 -4.92
C GLY A 370 -15.79 16.62 -6.42
N GLN A 371 -15.07 15.57 -6.85
CA GLN A 371 -15.05 15.05 -8.22
C GLN A 371 -15.47 13.57 -8.24
N ALA A 372 -16.28 13.17 -9.21
CA ALA A 372 -16.50 11.74 -9.44
C ALA A 372 -15.29 11.18 -10.21
N THR A 373 -14.42 10.42 -9.55
CA THR A 373 -13.29 9.71 -10.18
C THR A 373 -13.15 8.33 -9.53
N LEU A 374 -13.06 7.28 -10.36
CA LEU A 374 -12.73 5.94 -9.85
C LEU A 374 -11.24 5.90 -9.55
N GLU A 375 -10.90 5.80 -8.27
CA GLU A 375 -9.54 5.77 -7.79
C GLU A 375 -9.34 4.76 -6.67
N ASP A 376 -8.06 4.45 -6.38
CA ASP A 376 -7.65 3.58 -5.29
C ASP A 376 -8.21 4.07 -3.95
N GLY A 377 -7.94 5.34 -3.58
CA GLY A 377 -8.34 5.92 -2.29
C GLY A 377 -9.82 5.75 -1.98
N MET A 378 -10.69 6.17 -2.91
CA MET A 378 -12.14 5.97 -2.82
C MET A 378 -12.54 4.55 -2.41
N LEU A 379 -11.95 3.54 -3.06
CA LEU A 379 -12.34 2.15 -2.89
C LEU A 379 -11.69 1.53 -1.66
N THR A 380 -10.38 1.69 -1.48
CA THR A 380 -9.64 1.01 -0.42
C THR A 380 -9.87 1.63 0.95
N CYS A 381 -10.03 2.96 1.05
CA CYS A 381 -10.48 3.59 2.31
C CYS A 381 -11.90 3.14 2.69
N SER A 382 -12.81 2.98 1.72
CA SER A 382 -14.16 2.49 1.99
C SER A 382 -14.15 1.03 2.46
N VAL A 383 -13.36 0.18 1.80
CA VAL A 383 -13.19 -1.22 2.21
C VAL A 383 -12.64 -1.30 3.64
N ALA A 384 -11.57 -0.56 3.98
CA ALA A 384 -10.97 -0.59 5.31
C ALA A 384 -11.96 -0.20 6.42
N GLN A 385 -12.83 0.78 6.17
CA GLN A 385 -13.86 1.20 7.13
C GLN A 385 -14.98 0.17 7.29
N LEU A 386 -15.49 -0.36 6.16
CA LEU A 386 -16.52 -1.40 6.15
C LEU A 386 -16.05 -2.65 6.91
N THR A 387 -14.82 -3.07 6.69
CA THR A 387 -14.27 -4.30 7.28
C THR A 387 -13.91 -4.11 8.75
N MET A 388 -13.40 -2.93 9.13
CA MET A 388 -13.15 -2.62 10.54
C MET A 388 -14.44 -2.63 11.35
N LEU A 389 -15.51 -1.98 10.86
CA LEU A 389 -16.81 -2.03 11.52
C LEU A 389 -17.32 -3.47 11.63
N ALA A 390 -17.25 -4.26 10.55
CA ALA A 390 -17.69 -5.65 10.56
C ALA A 390 -16.99 -6.49 11.63
N LYS A 391 -15.69 -6.27 11.89
CA LYS A 391 -14.96 -6.94 12.98
C LYS A 391 -15.42 -6.54 14.38
N MET A 392 -16.00 -5.34 14.52
CA MET A 392 -16.49 -4.83 15.80
C MET A 392 -17.94 -5.20 16.09
N LEU A 393 -18.64 -5.82 15.14
CA LEU A 393 -20.04 -6.22 15.25
C LEU A 393 -20.18 -7.72 15.59
N GLU A 394 -21.37 -8.07 16.09
CA GLU A 394 -21.77 -9.47 16.28
C GLU A 394 -21.88 -10.19 14.93
N PRO A 395 -21.60 -11.50 14.84
CA PRO A 395 -21.54 -12.26 13.59
C PRO A 395 -22.74 -12.09 12.66
N GLU A 396 -23.95 -12.00 13.20
CA GLU A 396 -25.21 -11.82 12.46
C GLU A 396 -25.34 -10.46 11.77
N GLU A 397 -24.63 -9.43 12.23
CA GLU A 397 -24.69 -8.07 11.69
C GLU A 397 -23.59 -7.80 10.65
N ARG A 398 -22.58 -8.68 10.53
CA ARG A 398 -21.40 -8.42 9.68
C ARG A 398 -21.68 -8.48 8.19
N ARG A 399 -22.65 -9.31 7.77
CA ARG A 399 -22.85 -9.70 6.36
C ARG A 399 -22.99 -8.52 5.39
N PRO A 400 -23.83 -7.49 5.65
CA PRO A 400 -23.99 -6.38 4.70
C PRO A 400 -22.69 -5.64 4.41
N TYR A 401 -21.85 -5.45 5.43
CA TYR A 401 -20.57 -4.75 5.30
C TYR A 401 -19.53 -5.59 4.57
N ILE A 402 -19.48 -6.91 4.84
CA ILE A 402 -18.62 -7.84 4.11
C ILE A 402 -19.01 -7.84 2.62
N GLU A 403 -20.30 -7.98 2.29
CA GLU A 403 -20.77 -7.99 0.90
C GLU A 403 -20.47 -6.67 0.16
N ALA A 404 -20.63 -5.53 0.84
CA ALA A 404 -20.28 -4.23 0.28
C ALA A 404 -18.77 -4.10 0.03
N ALA A 405 -17.94 -4.48 1.02
CA ALA A 405 -16.49 -4.48 0.90
C ALA A 405 -16.02 -5.37 -0.26
N GLU A 406 -16.50 -6.60 -0.35
CA GLU A 406 -16.16 -7.51 -1.45
C GLU A 406 -16.59 -6.99 -2.82
N CYS A 407 -17.71 -6.27 -2.90
CA CYS A 407 -18.15 -5.61 -4.13
C CYS A 407 -17.12 -4.56 -4.59
N LEU A 408 -16.64 -3.73 -3.65
CA LEU A 408 -15.63 -2.71 -3.95
C LEU A 408 -14.29 -3.34 -4.31
N VAL A 409 -13.88 -4.40 -3.61
CA VAL A 409 -12.64 -5.13 -3.93
C VAL A 409 -12.67 -5.69 -5.34
N ARG A 410 -13.77 -6.29 -5.79
CA ARG A 410 -13.89 -6.78 -7.17
C ARG A 410 -13.69 -5.67 -8.20
N LYS A 411 -14.26 -4.48 -7.96
CA LYS A 411 -14.06 -3.31 -8.82
C LYS A 411 -12.63 -2.79 -8.78
N HIS A 412 -12.04 -2.74 -7.59
CA HIS A 412 -10.68 -2.25 -7.35
C HIS A 412 -9.61 -3.05 -8.08
N ARG A 413 -9.83 -4.35 -8.37
CA ARG A 413 -8.85 -5.21 -9.10
C ARG A 413 -8.35 -4.62 -10.42
N CYS A 414 -9.09 -3.72 -11.07
CA CYS A 414 -8.63 -3.05 -12.28
C CYS A 414 -7.51 -2.02 -12.05
N LEU A 415 -7.34 -1.56 -10.80
CA LEU A 415 -6.32 -0.63 -10.33
C LEU A 415 -5.15 -1.34 -9.64
N GLU A 416 -5.00 -2.65 -9.80
CA GLU A 416 -3.97 -3.43 -9.09
C GLU A 416 -2.94 -4.06 -10.01
N ARG A 417 -1.67 -3.97 -9.61
CA ARG A 417 -0.55 -4.63 -10.29
C ARG A 417 -0.43 -6.11 -9.88
N SER A 418 -1.49 -6.88 -10.05
CA SER A 418 -1.63 -8.25 -9.52
C SER A 418 -0.89 -9.36 -10.31
N VAL A 419 -0.49 -9.09 -11.55
CA VAL A 419 0.10 -10.11 -12.47
C VAL A 419 1.61 -9.89 -12.70
N VAL A 420 2.17 -8.80 -12.17
CA VAL A 420 3.55 -8.42 -12.46
C VAL A 420 4.53 -9.27 -11.64
N ALA A 421 5.50 -9.92 -12.31
CA ALA A 421 6.60 -10.60 -11.66
C ALA A 421 7.67 -9.60 -11.21
N ASP A 422 7.33 -8.73 -10.27
CA ASP A 422 8.20 -7.68 -9.78
C ASP A 422 7.91 -7.40 -8.31
N SER A 423 8.77 -7.88 -7.42
CA SER A 423 8.64 -7.73 -5.98
C SER A 423 8.59 -6.28 -5.49
N ARG A 424 9.01 -5.32 -6.31
CA ARG A 424 8.96 -3.90 -5.97
C ARG A 424 7.54 -3.36 -6.05
N CYS A 425 6.66 -3.96 -6.86
CA CYS A 425 5.32 -3.43 -7.12
C CYS A 425 4.19 -4.47 -7.22
N SER A 426 4.47 -5.76 -7.01
CA SER A 426 3.44 -6.80 -7.12
C SER A 426 2.32 -6.63 -6.10
N GLY A 427 1.08 -6.63 -6.57
CA GLY A 427 -0.11 -6.44 -5.75
C GLY A 427 -0.40 -4.98 -5.39
N THR A 428 0.51 -4.04 -5.67
CA THR A 428 0.32 -2.63 -5.31
C THR A 428 -0.69 -1.92 -6.20
N THR A 429 -1.16 -0.74 -5.76
CA THR A 429 -2.27 -0.01 -6.38
C THR A 429 -1.76 1.02 -7.38
N LEU A 430 -2.52 1.26 -8.45
CA LEU A 430 -2.24 2.29 -9.45
C LEU A 430 -2.63 3.65 -8.90
N ARG A 431 -1.62 4.39 -8.46
CA ARG A 431 -1.68 5.81 -8.13
C ARG A 431 -0.91 6.59 -9.18
N PHE A 432 -1.15 7.89 -9.36
CA PHE A 432 -0.44 8.62 -10.43
C PHE A 432 -0.41 10.16 -10.40
N TRP A 433 -1.06 10.84 -9.45
CA TRP A 433 -1.13 12.31 -9.46
C TRP A 433 -0.42 12.98 -8.29
N GLU A 434 0.02 12.21 -7.30
CA GLU A 434 0.46 12.71 -6.01
C GLU A 434 1.85 13.37 -6.08
N ALA A 435 2.67 13.02 -7.07
CA ALA A 435 4.05 13.50 -7.20
C ALA A 435 4.22 15.03 -7.16
N GLN A 436 3.24 15.76 -7.69
CA GLN A 436 3.26 17.24 -7.74
C GLN A 436 3.05 17.89 -6.36
N TYR A 437 2.44 17.16 -5.42
CA TYR A 437 2.17 17.59 -4.05
C TYR A 437 3.19 17.01 -3.08
N ASP A 438 3.52 15.74 -3.24
CA ASP A 438 4.31 15.00 -2.26
C ASP A 438 5.80 15.31 -2.37
N VAL A 439 6.33 15.26 -3.59
CA VAL A 439 7.76 15.45 -3.88
C VAL A 439 8.00 16.60 -4.85
N LEU A 440 6.98 17.44 -5.06
CA LEU A 440 7.02 18.64 -5.91
C LEU A 440 7.59 18.35 -7.31
N THR A 441 7.28 17.17 -7.86
CA THR A 441 7.68 16.80 -9.22
C THR A 441 6.54 17.12 -10.18
N MET A 442 6.82 17.98 -11.15
CA MET A 442 5.80 18.44 -12.11
C MET A 442 5.52 17.36 -13.16
N GLY A 443 4.28 16.88 -13.16
CA GLY A 443 3.76 15.90 -14.09
C GLY A 443 3.35 14.60 -13.41
N ASN A 444 2.23 14.04 -13.86
CA ASN A 444 1.75 12.74 -13.41
C ASN A 444 2.68 11.62 -13.88
N MET A 445 2.82 10.61 -13.03
CA MET A 445 3.55 9.37 -13.26
C MET A 445 3.01 8.32 -12.31
N ILE A 446 3.00 7.05 -12.72
CA ILE A 446 2.59 5.96 -11.83
C ILE A 446 3.54 5.90 -10.64
N ASN A 447 3.00 5.85 -9.43
CA ASN A 447 3.72 5.70 -8.16
C ASN A 447 3.13 4.47 -7.44
N SER A 448 3.72 3.31 -7.73
CA SER A 448 3.14 2.00 -7.37
C SER A 448 4.26 1.03 -6.98
N PRO A 449 4.53 0.84 -5.67
CA PRO A 449 3.80 1.39 -4.54
C PRO A 449 4.05 2.88 -4.31
N HIS A 450 3.06 3.48 -3.68
CA HIS A 450 3.09 4.73 -2.92
C HIS A 450 2.59 4.42 -1.50
N GLY A 451 2.79 5.32 -0.53
CA GLY A 451 2.36 5.12 0.87
C GLY A 451 0.92 4.61 1.00
N TRP A 452 0.01 5.20 0.23
CA TRP A 452 -1.41 4.89 0.24
C TRP A 452 -1.78 3.55 -0.41
N SER A 453 -0.86 2.88 -1.12
CA SER A 453 -1.07 1.46 -1.50
C SER A 453 -1.27 0.56 -0.28
N ALA A 454 -0.81 0.96 0.91
CA ALA A 454 -1.04 0.25 2.15
C ALA A 454 -2.51 0.27 2.60
N TRP A 455 -3.34 1.23 2.17
CA TRP A 455 -4.76 1.27 2.53
C TRP A 455 -5.52 0.00 2.13
N LYS A 456 -5.14 -0.59 1.00
CA LYS A 456 -5.67 -1.87 0.54
C LYS A 456 -5.43 -2.99 1.56
N VAL A 457 -4.27 -3.00 2.21
CA VAL A 457 -3.81 -4.08 3.09
C VAL A 457 -4.73 -4.20 4.31
N TYR A 458 -5.15 -3.09 4.92
CA TYR A 458 -6.11 -3.11 6.03
C TYR A 458 -7.39 -3.87 5.66
N GLY A 459 -8.01 -3.47 4.56
CA GLY A 459 -9.23 -4.08 4.06
C GLY A 459 -9.09 -5.56 3.71
N MET A 460 -7.97 -5.94 3.06
CA MET A 460 -7.74 -7.33 2.68
C MET A 460 -7.49 -8.20 3.91
N MET A 461 -6.71 -7.73 4.89
CA MET A 461 -6.45 -8.50 6.11
C MET A 461 -7.70 -8.69 6.94
N ASP A 462 -8.54 -7.65 7.05
CA ASP A 462 -9.81 -7.79 7.75
C ASP A 462 -10.77 -8.71 7.00
N LEU A 463 -10.85 -8.64 5.67
CA LEU A 463 -11.63 -9.61 4.88
C LEU A 463 -11.11 -11.03 5.02
N TYR A 464 -9.79 -11.23 5.12
CA TYR A 464 -9.23 -12.54 5.42
C TYR A 464 -9.70 -13.05 6.78
N LEU A 465 -9.66 -12.22 7.82
CA LEU A 465 -10.11 -12.60 9.16
C LEU A 465 -11.63 -12.84 9.22
N LEU A 466 -12.42 -12.08 8.46
CA LEU A 466 -13.88 -12.18 8.44
C LEU A 466 -14.39 -13.35 7.59
N SER A 467 -13.75 -13.62 6.45
CA SER A 467 -14.23 -14.62 5.48
C SER A 467 -13.42 -15.92 5.48
N GLY A 468 -12.19 -15.87 5.98
CA GLY A 468 -11.26 -17.00 5.93
C GLY A 468 -10.64 -17.27 4.57
N ARG A 469 -10.90 -16.45 3.55
CA ARG A 469 -10.43 -16.70 2.19
C ARG A 469 -8.95 -16.42 2.03
N ARG A 470 -8.22 -17.45 1.57
CA ARG A 470 -6.77 -17.42 1.35
C ARG A 470 -6.30 -16.28 0.46
N GLU A 471 -7.04 -15.99 -0.60
CA GLU A 471 -6.69 -14.98 -1.60
C GLU A 471 -6.44 -13.60 -0.97
N TYR A 472 -7.20 -13.23 0.06
CA TYR A 472 -7.03 -11.96 0.74
C TYR A 472 -5.76 -11.89 1.58
N LEU A 473 -5.38 -12.99 2.25
CA LEU A 473 -4.11 -13.07 2.96
C LEU A 473 -2.93 -12.92 1.99
N ILE A 474 -2.96 -13.65 0.87
CA ILE A 474 -1.88 -13.60 -0.12
C ILE A 474 -1.77 -12.20 -0.74
N ASP A 475 -2.90 -11.61 -1.10
CA ASP A 475 -2.94 -10.26 -1.68
C ASP A 475 -2.43 -9.18 -0.72
N ALA A 476 -2.88 -9.22 0.54
CA ALA A 476 -2.41 -8.33 1.58
C ALA A 476 -0.89 -8.42 1.78
N MET A 477 -0.36 -9.64 1.92
CA MET A 477 1.06 -9.86 2.19
C MET A 477 1.94 -9.48 0.99
N ASN A 478 1.52 -9.79 -0.24
CA ASN A 478 2.24 -9.34 -1.44
C ASN A 478 2.29 -7.82 -1.55
N THR A 479 1.16 -7.17 -1.28
CA THR A 479 1.06 -5.70 -1.31
C THR A 479 1.97 -5.10 -0.25
N LEU A 480 1.86 -5.55 1.01
CA LEU A 480 2.65 -5.04 2.12
C LEU A 480 4.16 -5.25 1.91
N MET A 481 4.56 -6.43 1.46
CA MET A 481 5.97 -6.72 1.17
C MET A 481 6.52 -5.87 0.01
N SER A 482 5.70 -5.55 -0.99
CA SER A 482 6.11 -4.61 -2.05
C SER A 482 6.22 -3.18 -1.50
N CYS A 483 5.27 -2.74 -0.66
CA CYS A 483 5.30 -1.41 -0.03
C CYS A 483 6.56 -1.19 0.81
N ILE A 484 6.95 -2.14 1.68
CA ILE A 484 8.16 -1.99 2.50
C ILE A 484 9.45 -1.93 1.67
N SER A 485 9.42 -2.36 0.40
CA SER A 485 10.58 -2.24 -0.50
C SER A 485 10.96 -0.80 -0.83
N LEU A 486 10.15 0.18 -0.43
CA LEU A 486 10.49 1.60 -0.47
C LEU A 486 11.52 2.00 0.59
N LEU A 487 11.66 1.22 1.66
CA LEU A 487 12.69 1.42 2.67
C LEU A 487 13.95 0.62 2.31
N ASP A 488 15.02 1.32 1.99
CA ASP A 488 16.36 0.75 1.90
C ASP A 488 17.01 0.80 3.28
N VAL A 489 16.96 -0.33 4.00
CA VAL A 489 17.49 -0.47 5.37
C VAL A 489 19.01 -0.32 5.41
N GLU A 490 19.73 -0.82 4.40
CA GLU A 490 21.18 -0.80 4.35
C GLU A 490 21.71 0.62 4.07
N ASN A 491 21.08 1.32 3.11
CA ASN A 491 21.44 2.69 2.78
C ASN A 491 20.70 3.75 3.62
N LYS A 492 19.89 3.33 4.61
CA LYS A 492 19.12 4.21 5.50
C LYS A 492 18.35 5.28 4.74
N THR A 493 17.63 4.84 3.71
CA THR A 493 16.90 5.74 2.81
C THR A 493 15.47 5.27 2.66
N LEU A 494 14.52 6.13 3.04
CA LEU A 494 13.12 5.94 2.74
C LEU A 494 12.78 6.66 1.42
N ASN A 495 12.28 5.89 0.45
CA ASN A 495 11.80 6.41 -0.82
C ASN A 495 10.31 6.69 -0.72
N TRP A 496 9.85 7.78 -1.31
CA TRP A 496 8.44 8.15 -1.34
C TRP A 496 7.60 7.16 -2.17
N ALA A 497 8.11 6.76 -3.35
CA ALA A 497 7.42 5.81 -4.22
C ALA A 497 8.36 5.06 -5.16
N PHE A 498 7.85 4.00 -5.78
CA PHE A 498 8.47 3.36 -6.95
C PHE A 498 7.69 3.72 -8.21
N VAL A 499 8.39 4.22 -9.22
CA VAL A 499 7.78 4.64 -10.48
C VAL A 499 8.05 3.58 -11.54
N PRO A 500 7.06 2.75 -11.94
CA PRO A 500 7.24 1.71 -12.95
C PRO A 500 7.20 2.25 -14.39
N ASP A 501 6.96 3.55 -14.58
CA ASP A 501 7.00 4.14 -15.91
C ASP A 501 8.40 3.94 -16.54
N PRO A 502 8.45 3.51 -17.81
CA PRO A 502 9.72 3.23 -18.46
C PRO A 502 10.48 4.50 -18.85
N HIS A 503 9.78 5.61 -19.04
CA HIS A 503 10.37 6.88 -19.42
C HIS A 503 9.40 8.04 -19.14
N ARG A 504 9.77 8.94 -18.23
CA ARG A 504 9.04 10.17 -17.94
C ARG A 504 9.99 11.35 -17.87
N GLU A 505 9.80 12.30 -18.78
CA GLU A 505 10.45 13.61 -18.69
C GLU A 505 9.62 14.51 -17.78
N VAL A 506 10.24 14.97 -16.69
CA VAL A 506 9.58 15.75 -15.64
C VAL A 506 10.49 16.89 -15.17
N MET A 507 9.90 17.88 -14.51
CA MET A 507 10.66 18.86 -13.72
C MET A 507 10.60 18.46 -12.25
N THR A 508 11.73 18.01 -11.71
CA THR A 508 11.84 17.62 -10.29
C THR A 508 12.32 18.78 -9.45
N PHE A 509 11.75 18.93 -8.26
CA PHE A 509 12.26 19.86 -7.25
C PHE A 509 13.49 19.27 -6.56
N VAL A 510 14.63 19.94 -6.68
CA VAL A 510 15.93 19.48 -6.17
C VAL A 510 16.55 20.54 -5.25
N PRO A 511 17.47 20.16 -4.34
CA PRO A 511 18.18 21.14 -3.52
C PRO A 511 18.86 22.20 -4.38
N ASP A 512 18.80 23.46 -3.96
CA ASP A 512 19.55 24.53 -4.62
C ASP A 512 20.92 24.72 -3.95
N PRO A 513 22.05 24.38 -4.62
CA PRO A 513 23.38 24.52 -4.03
C PRO A 513 23.75 25.96 -3.68
N GLU A 514 23.12 26.95 -4.31
CA GLU A 514 23.38 28.38 -4.07
C GLU A 514 22.56 28.93 -2.89
N ASN A 515 21.47 28.25 -2.51
CA ASN A 515 20.55 28.68 -1.46
C ASN A 515 20.20 27.48 -0.55
N PRO A 516 21.03 27.15 0.46
CA PRO A 516 20.79 26.01 1.34
C PRO A 516 19.40 26.04 2.00
N GLY A 517 18.70 24.90 1.98
CA GLY A 517 17.33 24.77 2.49
C GLY A 517 16.24 25.26 1.53
N ARG A 518 16.61 25.76 0.35
CA ARG A 518 15.70 26.04 -0.77
C ARG A 518 15.88 25.01 -1.88
N GLY A 519 14.92 24.96 -2.80
CA GLY A 519 15.00 24.10 -3.96
C GLY A 519 14.72 24.83 -5.27
N LYS A 520 15.06 24.18 -6.36
CA LYS A 520 14.82 24.64 -7.73
C LYS A 520 14.31 23.49 -8.61
N PHE A 521 13.64 23.84 -9.69
CA PHE A 521 13.19 22.85 -10.67
C PHE A 521 14.31 22.51 -11.64
N GLN A 522 14.55 21.21 -11.82
CA GLN A 522 15.50 20.68 -12.79
C GLN A 522 14.83 19.62 -13.67
N ALA A 523 15.08 19.70 -14.98
CA ALA A 523 14.64 18.67 -15.91
C ALA A 523 15.34 17.35 -15.62
N ARG A 524 14.57 16.27 -15.49
CA ARG A 524 15.06 14.92 -15.23
C ARG A 524 14.22 13.90 -15.98
N THR A 525 14.86 12.79 -16.37
CA THR A 525 14.16 11.59 -16.83
C THR A 525 14.07 10.58 -15.70
N ILE A 526 12.85 10.24 -15.29
CA ILE A 526 12.54 9.11 -14.41
C ILE A 526 12.26 7.89 -15.30
N ALA A 527 12.89 6.75 -15.00
CA ALA A 527 12.79 5.54 -15.81
C ALA A 527 13.00 4.32 -14.93
N GLU A 528 11.90 3.69 -14.50
CA GLU A 528 11.86 2.58 -13.55
C GLU A 528 12.80 2.75 -12.35
N GLU A 529 12.44 3.65 -11.43
CA GLU A 529 13.28 3.93 -10.27
C GLU A 529 12.45 4.30 -9.04
N ARG A 530 13.07 4.15 -7.86
CA ARG A 530 12.54 4.68 -6.61
C ARG A 530 12.79 6.19 -6.57
N VAL A 531 11.78 6.96 -6.17
CA VAL A 531 11.85 8.41 -6.00
C VAL A 531 11.97 8.70 -4.51
N GLY A 532 13.02 9.43 -4.12
CA GLY A 532 13.31 9.76 -2.72
C GLY A 532 12.39 10.85 -2.16
N MET A 533 12.23 10.84 -0.84
CA MET A 533 11.62 11.95 -0.09
C MET A 533 12.47 13.23 -0.23
N ILE A 534 11.83 14.39 -0.12
CA ILE A 534 12.46 15.71 -0.16
C ILE A 534 12.49 16.41 1.20
N SER A 535 11.66 15.98 2.14
CA SER A 535 11.58 16.51 3.51
C SER A 535 12.86 16.36 4.32
N GLY A 536 13.83 15.57 3.88
CA GLY A 536 15.14 15.40 4.49
C GLY A 536 16.10 16.56 4.25
N TRP A 537 15.79 17.40 3.26
CA TRP A 537 16.56 18.63 2.98
C TRP A 537 15.69 19.87 2.84
N TYR A 538 14.41 19.71 2.47
CA TYR A 538 13.44 20.80 2.36
C TYR A 538 12.67 20.94 3.67
N HIS A 539 13.28 21.59 4.66
CA HIS A 539 12.75 21.67 6.02
C HIS A 539 11.81 22.85 6.22
N ALA A 540 10.73 22.60 6.97
CA ALA A 540 9.92 23.67 7.54
C ALA A 540 10.68 24.35 8.70
N PRO A 541 10.58 25.68 8.85
CA PRO A 541 11.07 26.34 10.06
C PRO A 541 10.39 25.79 11.32
N LYS A 542 11.11 25.75 12.44
CA LYS A 542 10.55 25.31 13.74
C LYS A 542 9.35 26.21 14.11
N ASP A 543 8.36 25.61 14.78
CA ASP A 543 7.19 26.31 15.31
C ASP A 543 6.39 27.05 14.21
N THR A 544 6.39 26.53 12.99
CA THR A 544 5.73 27.15 11.83
C THR A 544 4.86 26.13 11.09
N ALA A 545 3.57 26.45 10.92
CA ALA A 545 2.69 25.71 10.02
C ALA A 545 2.94 26.10 8.57
N VAL A 546 2.94 25.11 7.67
CA VAL A 546 3.27 25.31 6.24
C VAL A 546 2.12 24.94 5.31
N PHE A 547 2.11 25.52 4.12
CA PHE A 547 1.26 25.00 3.06
C PHE A 547 1.77 23.63 2.60
N GLY A 548 0.88 22.71 2.20
CA GLY A 548 1.24 21.32 1.88
C GLY A 548 2.08 21.16 0.62
N TYR A 549 2.27 22.23 -0.16
CA TYR A 549 3.05 22.30 -1.37
C TYR A 549 3.48 23.76 -1.61
N LEU A 550 4.13 24.06 -2.74
CA LEU A 550 4.53 25.42 -3.10
C LEU A 550 3.31 26.34 -3.26
N GLY A 551 3.31 27.50 -2.61
CA GLY A 551 2.20 28.46 -2.65
C GLY A 551 1.91 29.17 -1.33
N SER A 552 0.67 29.62 -1.15
CA SER A 552 0.24 30.29 0.08
C SER A 552 -1.20 29.91 0.43
N TRP A 553 -1.50 29.83 1.72
CA TRP A 553 -2.84 29.56 2.23
C TRP A 553 -3.19 30.58 3.34
N PRO A 554 -4.46 31.02 3.51
CA PRO A 554 -4.83 32.07 4.47
C PRO A 554 -4.33 31.86 5.91
N ASP A 555 -4.25 30.60 6.35
CA ASP A 555 -3.94 30.24 7.74
C ASP A 555 -2.48 29.78 7.95
N VAL A 556 -1.61 29.87 6.94
CA VAL A 556 -0.19 29.49 7.04
C VAL A 556 0.71 30.59 6.50
N THR A 557 1.90 30.74 7.09
CA THR A 557 2.75 31.92 6.89
C THR A 557 3.88 31.70 5.87
N THR A 558 4.07 30.47 5.38
CA THR A 558 5.14 30.10 4.45
C THR A 558 4.83 28.77 3.73
N ASP A 559 5.44 28.56 2.56
CA ASP A 559 5.55 27.26 1.87
C ASP A 559 6.94 26.63 1.98
N GLN A 560 7.87 27.27 2.71
CA GLN A 560 9.18 26.69 2.96
C GLN A 560 9.04 25.36 3.71
N GLY A 561 9.52 24.29 3.10
CA GLY A 561 9.37 22.93 3.58
C GLY A 561 8.02 22.27 3.24
N GLY A 562 7.12 22.96 2.55
CA GLY A 562 5.79 22.44 2.18
C GLY A 562 5.86 21.30 1.16
N CYS A 563 5.55 20.08 1.60
CA CYS A 563 5.46 18.87 0.79
C CYS A 563 4.74 17.74 1.55
N CYS A 564 4.14 16.79 0.83
CA CYS A 564 3.32 15.71 1.41
C CYS A 564 4.00 14.33 1.46
N ASP A 565 5.29 14.23 1.14
CA ASP A 565 6.07 12.99 1.08
C ASP A 565 6.16 12.12 2.35
N ASN A 566 5.68 12.60 3.50
CA ASN A 566 5.64 11.80 4.73
C ASN A 566 4.51 10.75 4.71
N ASP A 567 3.57 10.82 3.77
CA ASP A 567 2.50 9.85 3.56
C ASP A 567 2.97 8.39 3.38
N VAL A 568 4.21 8.20 2.91
CA VAL A 568 4.89 6.90 2.86
C VAL A 568 4.89 6.17 4.21
N HIS A 569 4.83 6.90 5.32
CA HIS A 569 4.79 6.32 6.66
C HIS A 569 3.49 5.57 6.99
N GLU A 570 2.45 5.72 6.17
CA GLU A 570 1.25 4.88 6.22
C GLU A 570 1.59 3.39 6.16
N ILE A 571 2.63 3.05 5.40
CA ILE A 571 3.11 1.67 5.26
C ILE A 571 3.48 1.08 6.62
N PHE A 572 4.13 1.86 7.47
CA PHE A 572 4.62 1.37 8.77
C PHE A 572 3.54 1.37 9.85
N LYS A 573 2.56 2.29 9.77
CA LYS A 573 1.30 2.14 10.51
C LYS A 573 0.64 0.81 10.16
N CYS A 574 0.56 0.49 8.87
CA CYS A 574 -0.01 -0.77 8.42
C CYS A 574 0.81 -2.00 8.86
N VAL A 575 2.15 -1.94 8.87
CA VAL A 575 3.00 -3.04 9.35
C VAL A 575 2.71 -3.35 10.82
N GLU A 576 2.57 -2.32 11.68
CA GLU A 576 2.20 -2.50 13.09
C GLU A 576 0.85 -3.23 13.22
N GLU A 577 -0.19 -2.72 12.55
CA GLU A 577 -1.54 -3.26 12.67
C GLU A 577 -1.65 -4.71 12.14
N VAL A 578 -0.83 -5.06 11.14
CA VAL A 578 -1.01 -6.30 10.37
C VAL A 578 -0.02 -7.40 10.74
N ILE A 579 1.28 -7.13 10.90
CA ILE A 579 2.28 -8.23 10.92
C ILE A 579 3.36 -8.11 11.99
N LEU A 580 3.65 -6.91 12.52
CA LEU A 580 4.79 -6.70 13.43
C LEU A 580 4.78 -7.63 14.66
N THR A 581 3.61 -7.80 15.28
CA THR A 581 3.40 -8.67 16.46
C THR A 581 2.58 -9.92 16.15
N ARG A 582 2.28 -10.16 14.87
CA ARG A 582 1.36 -11.20 14.41
C ARG A 582 2.05 -12.14 13.43
N ALA A 583 1.63 -13.40 13.45
CA ALA A 583 1.99 -14.37 12.42
C ALA A 583 0.74 -15.09 11.92
N TYR A 584 0.82 -15.61 10.70
CA TYR A 584 -0.32 -16.22 10.02
C TYR A 584 0.04 -17.59 9.48
N VAL A 585 -0.80 -18.58 9.77
CA VAL A 585 -0.77 -19.92 9.17
C VAL A 585 -2.11 -20.20 8.53
N HIS A 586 -2.10 -20.45 7.23
CA HIS A 586 -3.29 -20.83 6.47
C HIS A 586 -3.03 -22.13 5.71
N GLU A 587 -3.95 -23.07 5.83
CA GLU A 587 -3.94 -24.32 5.07
C GLU A 587 -5.21 -24.47 4.25
N GLU A 588 -5.02 -24.67 2.95
CA GLU A 588 -6.08 -24.92 1.96
C GLU A 588 -5.49 -25.83 0.87
N ASP A 589 -6.27 -26.79 0.38
CA ASP A 589 -5.91 -27.71 -0.71
C ASP A 589 -4.54 -28.42 -0.54
N GLY A 590 -4.18 -28.76 0.69
CA GLY A 590 -2.92 -29.42 1.02
C GLY A 590 -1.68 -28.52 0.93
N ARG A 591 -1.86 -27.23 0.64
CA ARG A 591 -0.83 -26.20 0.73
C ARG A 591 -0.90 -25.51 2.09
N ARG A 592 0.26 -25.14 2.62
CA ARG A 592 0.36 -24.32 3.84
C ARG A 592 1.15 -23.06 3.58
N ASP A 593 0.50 -21.94 3.79
CA ASP A 593 1.10 -20.62 3.76
C ASP A 593 1.44 -20.20 5.19
N ALA A 594 2.67 -19.73 5.39
CA ALA A 594 3.15 -19.23 6.66
C ALA A 594 3.79 -17.86 6.46
N PHE A 595 3.46 -16.90 7.32
CA PHE A 595 4.02 -15.55 7.34
C PHE A 595 4.47 -15.22 8.77
N HIS A 596 5.68 -14.69 8.90
CA HIS A 596 6.29 -14.31 10.17
C HIS A 596 6.50 -15.47 11.17
N CYS A 597 6.40 -16.71 10.67
CA CYS A 597 6.65 -17.93 11.41
C CYS A 597 7.14 -19.07 10.50
N THR A 598 7.66 -20.13 11.11
CA THR A 598 7.89 -21.43 10.47
C THR A 598 6.89 -22.45 10.99
N VAL A 599 6.55 -23.43 10.16
CA VAL A 599 5.62 -24.50 10.52
C VAL A 599 6.26 -25.85 10.25
N GLU A 600 6.22 -26.72 11.26
CA GLU A 600 6.73 -28.09 11.22
C GLU A 600 5.60 -29.08 11.49
N ASN A 601 5.47 -30.10 10.64
CA ASN A 601 4.59 -31.24 10.92
C ASN A 601 5.29 -32.20 11.88
N THR A 602 4.63 -32.55 12.99
CA THR A 602 5.13 -33.53 13.97
C THR A 602 4.15 -34.67 14.14
N ALA A 603 4.58 -35.76 14.78
CA ALA A 603 3.70 -36.88 15.13
C ALA A 603 2.53 -36.46 16.06
N LYS A 604 2.65 -35.33 16.75
CA LYS A 604 1.65 -34.84 17.73
C LYS A 604 0.72 -33.76 17.17
N GLY A 605 0.99 -33.24 15.96
CA GLY A 605 0.29 -32.10 15.36
C GLY A 605 1.27 -31.12 14.71
N LEU A 606 0.93 -29.83 14.71
CA LEU A 606 1.76 -28.77 14.14
C LEU A 606 2.58 -28.07 15.20
N THR A 607 3.86 -27.81 14.93
CA THR A 607 4.67 -26.88 15.72
C THR A 607 4.89 -25.61 14.90
N ILE A 608 4.47 -24.46 15.44
CA ILE A 608 4.66 -23.14 14.84
C ILE A 608 5.70 -22.39 15.66
N ARG A 609 6.72 -21.84 14.99
CA ARG A 609 7.75 -21.02 15.63
C ARG A 609 7.76 -19.64 14.98
N PRO A 610 7.31 -18.59 15.68
CA PRO A 610 7.47 -17.22 15.21
C PRO A 610 8.93 -16.89 14.90
N ARG A 611 9.16 -16.02 13.91
CA ARG A 611 10.53 -15.66 13.48
C ARG A 611 11.16 -14.60 14.37
N GLU A 612 10.35 -13.78 15.04
CA GLU A 612 10.81 -12.70 15.90
C GLU A 612 10.15 -12.76 17.28
N THR A 613 10.85 -12.21 18.28
CA THR A 613 10.39 -12.17 19.67
C THR A 613 9.23 -11.22 19.92
N LEU A 614 8.97 -10.28 19.00
CA LEU A 614 7.82 -9.37 19.03
C LEU A 614 6.50 -10.08 18.77
N VAL A 615 6.53 -11.23 18.09
CA VAL A 615 5.30 -11.96 17.80
C VAL A 615 4.74 -12.53 19.10
N ASP A 616 3.51 -12.13 19.41
CA ASP A 616 2.76 -12.57 20.59
C ASP A 616 1.42 -13.24 20.24
N GLN A 617 1.04 -13.20 18.96
CA GLN A 617 -0.19 -13.74 18.43
C GLN A 617 0.04 -14.46 17.11
N VAL A 618 -0.55 -15.64 16.96
CA VAL A 618 -0.56 -16.42 15.72
C VAL A 618 -2.00 -16.72 15.34
N HIS A 619 -2.43 -16.26 14.17
CA HIS A 619 -3.68 -16.67 13.58
C HIS A 619 -3.49 -17.97 12.81
N VAL A 620 -4.31 -18.97 13.10
CA VAL A 620 -4.21 -20.30 12.49
C VAL A 620 -5.54 -20.62 11.84
N ARG A 621 -5.51 -21.02 10.57
CA ARG A 621 -6.65 -21.56 9.83
C ARG A 621 -6.25 -22.84 9.11
N LEU A 622 -6.91 -23.94 9.45
CA LEU A 622 -6.58 -25.29 9.00
C LEU A 622 -7.80 -25.95 8.34
N THR A 623 -7.55 -26.97 7.53
CA THR A 623 -8.63 -27.74 6.88
C THR A 623 -9.44 -28.59 7.86
N GLN A 624 -8.86 -28.91 9.02
CA GLN A 624 -9.49 -29.67 10.10
C GLN A 624 -8.90 -29.28 11.47
N PRO A 625 -9.60 -29.56 12.59
CA PRO A 625 -9.05 -29.32 13.92
C PRO A 625 -7.76 -30.13 14.17
N MET A 626 -6.65 -29.44 14.47
CA MET A 626 -5.37 -30.07 14.78
C MET A 626 -4.86 -29.63 16.15
N ASN A 627 -4.00 -30.45 16.76
CA ASN A 627 -3.17 -29.98 17.87
C ASN A 627 -2.09 -29.06 17.29
N VAL A 628 -2.00 -27.86 17.83
CA VAL A 628 -1.04 -26.84 17.42
C VAL A 628 -0.25 -26.42 18.66
N THR A 629 1.06 -26.46 18.54
CA THR A 629 2.00 -25.99 19.54
C THR A 629 2.68 -24.75 19.00
N VAL A 630 2.49 -23.60 19.64
CA VAL A 630 3.20 -22.37 19.30
C VAL A 630 4.33 -22.17 20.31
N GLU A 631 5.55 -22.00 19.80
CA GLU A 631 6.76 -21.75 20.60
C GLU A 631 7.10 -20.26 20.53
N PHE A 632 6.39 -19.45 21.32
CA PHE A 632 6.73 -18.04 21.52
C PHE A 632 8.07 -17.90 22.23
N ALA A 633 8.65 -16.70 22.19
CA ALA A 633 9.88 -16.41 22.93
C ALA A 633 9.69 -16.66 24.44
N GLY A 634 10.30 -17.74 24.94
CA GLY A 634 10.26 -18.13 26.35
C GLY A 634 9.02 -18.89 26.81
N GLU A 635 8.04 -19.15 25.93
CA GLU A 635 6.77 -19.79 26.30
C GLU A 635 6.27 -20.77 25.23
N ARG A 636 5.59 -21.83 25.66
CA ARG A 636 4.98 -22.81 24.77
C ARG A 636 3.50 -22.93 25.04
N VAL A 637 2.69 -22.60 24.04
CA VAL A 637 1.22 -22.68 24.13
C VAL A 637 0.74 -23.85 23.28
N ASN A 638 -0.05 -24.75 23.86
CA ASN A 638 -0.66 -25.85 23.14
C ASN A 638 -2.16 -25.58 23.02
N ALA A 639 -2.68 -25.74 21.82
CA ALA A 639 -4.08 -25.53 21.51
C ALA A 639 -4.58 -26.62 20.57
N ARG A 640 -5.88 -26.91 20.62
CA ARG A 640 -6.54 -27.72 19.58
C ARG A 640 -7.60 -26.87 18.91
N LEU A 641 -7.34 -26.49 17.67
CA LEU A 641 -8.19 -25.59 16.92
C LEU A 641 -8.14 -25.92 15.42
N GLN A 642 -9.20 -25.51 14.73
CA GLN A 642 -9.21 -25.42 13.27
C GLN A 642 -8.95 -23.98 12.82
N ASN A 643 -9.52 -23.02 13.55
CA ASN A 643 -9.46 -21.61 13.21
C ASN A 643 -9.39 -20.75 14.49
N GLY A 644 -8.63 -19.65 14.45
CA GLY A 644 -8.60 -18.66 15.52
C GLY A 644 -7.19 -18.22 15.93
N TRP A 645 -7.15 -17.38 16.98
CA TRP A 645 -5.92 -16.80 17.50
C TRP A 645 -5.34 -17.64 18.64
N ILE A 646 -4.04 -17.91 18.55
CA ILE A 646 -3.24 -18.41 19.66
C ILE A 646 -2.38 -17.25 20.15
N THR A 647 -2.51 -16.91 21.41
CA THR A 647 -1.78 -15.81 22.09
C THR A 647 -0.90 -16.39 23.18
N ARG A 648 0.04 -15.61 23.72
CA ARG A 648 0.81 -16.00 24.93
C ARG A 648 -0.09 -16.40 26.10
N THR A 649 -1.23 -15.73 26.26
CA THR A 649 -2.19 -16.00 27.35
C THR A 649 -3.19 -17.12 27.06
N GLY A 650 -3.14 -17.76 25.89
CA GLY A 650 -4.06 -18.84 25.50
C GLY A 650 -4.82 -18.56 24.20
N ILE A 651 -5.97 -19.21 24.01
CA ILE A 651 -6.76 -19.16 22.77
C ILE A 651 -7.80 -18.03 22.85
N ARG A 652 -7.94 -17.25 21.77
CA ARG A 652 -9.01 -16.27 21.58
C ARG A 652 -9.85 -16.64 20.36
N ALA A 653 -11.17 -16.71 20.51
CA ALA A 653 -12.10 -16.90 19.40
C ALA A 653 -12.17 -15.62 18.53
N GLU A 654 -12.53 -15.78 17.25
CA GLU A 654 -12.66 -14.69 16.27
C GLU A 654 -13.67 -13.61 16.67
#